data_AF-A0A6J1X4M9-F1
#
_entry.id   AF-A0A6J1X4M9-F1
#
_cell.length_a   1.000
_cell.length_b   1.000
_cell.length_c   1.000
_cell.angle_alpha   90.00
_cell.angle_beta   90.00
_cell.angle_gamma   90.00
#
_symmetry.space_group_name_H-M   'P 1'
#
loop_
_entity.id
_entity.type
_entity.pdbx_description
1 polymer ?
#
loop_
_entity_poly.entity_id
_entity_poly.type
_entity_poly.pdbx_seq_one_letter_code
_entity_poly.pdbx_strand_id
1 'polypeptide(L)'
;MLCLIISILIYGRAASSLSQLATPRRHRRANSAPASSAMAVRRLRTFLALIALAHTSCALIDEVIDVLKIGKEVAEDIINSWDVVGKRFNATDGVDLPFVRRGERQILSRIAVVSRSIEKLEMRLRRTNAVSMLLTKKAGNGARLELRLHEMTDLLNRVAAANRQMREYVNLQRELERSTLENFAEWCVSHDPGALPGLLERVHSLVDPPNKHLLGRNLFRLVLEDIQDQHPDLCDLQLSPHQLIYDMYNTISLTEIKGYAMMQFSWMLLRVYGRGNFTQEASLTRQRYGQRTNQTAAAARAALSQAKRDLYRCDPPQHIEGETYDQVTRLLQGYIENEVDMNADGTCRENCAFYTLAQNHGCFKDQFCSKQPACKGRIIDCQFVDSDMWVCPASAKSNRRYEWIEYENGRTLGRVGSCMRGTTKVDSWWRMLLLHCSYCLCLCEDDVNTAERFFSMKEAVADVKNNKVITGVRLVKHGKVFHLQISEGTLSERGSITPGTWVPIKKFDPFESGIKEGVDYHTLTYERRAIDLDELDSPAGHVLTGVRFSMIGSHLHFEIRSTPFNYATGRLAYDKSQWISNDNTDGTDTPRSRLELHYPDIPSRSHVSLPVDSKHDQYVEFTHSDFDADAAQSTVPFIDVQPVQTLKGGALLSGAGVVHRGADGNGGFIALKVFTYDFSRHIQAETPVNEYYDVDTDTTELMPPLN
;
A
#
# COMPACT_ATOMS: atom_id res chain seq x y z
N MET A 1 39.37 -6.68 -10.79
CA MET A 1 40.44 -7.55 -11.33
C MET A 1 40.17 -9.04 -11.09
N LEU A 2 39.66 -9.44 -9.91
CA LEU A 2 39.27 -10.83 -9.61
C LEU A 2 38.18 -11.41 -10.55
N CYS A 3 37.19 -10.61 -10.96
CA CYS A 3 36.13 -11.07 -11.88
C CYS A 3 36.61 -11.33 -13.32
N LEU A 4 37.72 -10.70 -13.76
CA LEU A 4 38.26 -10.91 -15.11
C LEU A 4 38.97 -12.27 -15.21
N ILE A 5 39.57 -12.73 -14.10
CA ILE A 5 40.30 -14.00 -14.01
C ILE A 5 39.31 -15.18 -14.00
N ILE A 6 38.16 -15.03 -13.36
CA ILE A 6 37.11 -16.06 -13.31
C ILE A 6 36.47 -16.26 -14.69
N SER A 7 36.26 -15.19 -15.48
CA SER A 7 35.72 -15.30 -16.84
C SER A 7 36.66 -16.02 -17.82
N ILE A 8 37.97 -15.85 -17.69
CA ILE A 8 38.96 -16.52 -18.56
C ILE A 8 39.04 -18.03 -18.25
N LEU A 9 38.93 -18.41 -16.97
CA LEU A 9 38.94 -19.82 -16.55
C LEU A 9 37.68 -20.59 -16.99
N ILE A 10 36.54 -19.92 -17.10
CA ILE A 10 35.27 -20.54 -17.54
C ILE A 10 35.24 -20.70 -19.06
N TYR A 11 35.74 -19.73 -19.83
CA TYR A 11 35.80 -19.82 -21.29
C TYR A 11 36.85 -20.84 -21.80
N GLY A 12 37.93 -21.05 -21.06
CA GLY A 12 38.98 -22.01 -21.42
C GLY A 12 38.53 -23.48 -21.41
N ARG A 13 37.51 -23.84 -20.62
CA ARG A 13 37.00 -25.24 -20.53
C ARG A 13 35.97 -25.59 -21.61
N ALA A 14 35.23 -24.63 -22.14
CA ALA A 14 34.16 -24.87 -23.12
C ALA A 14 34.68 -25.11 -24.56
N ALA A 15 35.90 -24.66 -24.88
CA ALA A 15 36.48 -24.82 -26.23
C ALA A 15 37.06 -26.24 -26.49
N SER A 16 37.19 -27.08 -25.47
CA SER A 16 37.82 -28.41 -25.57
C SER A 16 36.86 -29.55 -25.94
N SER A 17 35.55 -29.28 -26.03
CA SER A 17 34.51 -30.31 -26.27
C SER A 17 33.85 -30.24 -27.65
N LEU A 18 34.35 -29.41 -28.57
CA LEU A 18 33.70 -29.12 -29.87
C LEU A 18 34.48 -29.59 -31.11
N SER A 19 35.51 -30.42 -30.96
CA SER A 19 36.37 -30.86 -32.07
C SER A 19 36.32 -32.37 -32.35
N GLN A 20 35.14 -32.99 -32.38
CA GLN A 20 34.96 -34.33 -32.94
C GLN A 20 33.52 -34.51 -33.43
N LEU A 21 33.25 -34.22 -34.71
CA LEU A 21 32.18 -34.81 -35.53
C LEU A 21 32.21 -34.20 -36.94
N ALA A 22 33.08 -34.75 -37.78
CA ALA A 22 33.06 -34.51 -39.22
C ALA A 22 33.14 -35.87 -39.94
N THR A 23 32.06 -36.30 -40.59
CA THR A 23 32.00 -36.89 -41.95
C THR A 23 30.61 -37.50 -42.23
N PRO A 24 30.10 -37.48 -43.50
CA PRO A 24 28.73 -37.87 -43.82
C PRO A 24 28.65 -39.23 -44.54
N ARG A 25 27.61 -40.05 -44.26
CA ARG A 25 27.14 -41.11 -45.18
C ARG A 25 25.62 -41.35 -45.06
N ARG A 26 24.99 -41.49 -46.24
CA ARG A 26 23.57 -41.77 -46.53
C ARG A 26 23.17 -43.22 -46.18
N HIS A 27 22.00 -43.44 -45.56
CA HIS A 27 20.82 -44.08 -46.18
C HIS A 27 19.64 -44.33 -45.20
N ARG A 28 18.44 -43.98 -45.67
CA ARG A 28 17.07 -44.55 -45.49
C ARG A 28 16.57 -45.17 -44.15
N ARG A 29 15.41 -44.60 -43.76
CA ARG A 29 14.13 -45.18 -43.28
C ARG A 29 13.91 -45.48 -41.77
N ALA A 30 12.87 -44.79 -41.29
CA ALA A 30 11.75 -45.24 -40.46
C ALA A 30 11.88 -45.25 -38.91
N ASN A 31 11.06 -44.36 -38.34
CA ASN A 31 10.30 -44.41 -37.09
C ASN A 31 10.99 -44.46 -35.71
N SER A 32 10.41 -43.63 -34.85
CA SER A 32 10.53 -43.51 -33.38
C SER A 32 11.78 -42.82 -32.84
N ALA A 33 11.58 -41.66 -32.21
CA ALA A 33 12.53 -41.05 -31.28
C ALA A 33 11.78 -40.37 -30.12
N PRO A 34 12.37 -40.33 -28.91
CA PRO A 34 11.65 -40.31 -27.65
C PRO A 34 11.69 -38.95 -26.94
N ALA A 35 10.89 -38.85 -25.87
CA ALA A 35 10.68 -37.71 -24.97
C ALA A 35 11.90 -37.26 -24.12
N SER A 36 13.10 -37.18 -24.70
CA SER A 36 14.33 -36.79 -23.99
C SER A 36 14.82 -35.37 -24.35
N SER A 37 14.52 -34.86 -25.55
CA SER A 37 14.99 -33.54 -25.99
C SER A 37 14.20 -32.37 -25.39
N ALA A 38 12.98 -32.59 -24.90
CA ALA A 38 12.15 -31.54 -24.31
C ALA A 38 12.61 -31.12 -22.91
N MET A 39 13.19 -32.03 -22.13
CA MET A 39 13.70 -31.74 -20.78
C MET A 39 15.02 -30.97 -20.79
N ALA A 40 15.90 -31.26 -21.75
CA ALA A 40 17.17 -30.54 -21.90
C ALA A 40 16.96 -29.08 -22.35
N VAL A 41 15.99 -28.85 -23.25
CA VAL A 41 15.62 -27.50 -23.71
C VAL A 41 14.89 -26.72 -22.61
N ARG A 42 14.07 -27.39 -21.77
CA ARG A 42 13.45 -26.76 -20.58
C ARG A 42 14.49 -26.34 -19.55
N ARG A 43 15.48 -27.19 -19.25
CA ARG A 43 16.57 -26.88 -18.31
C ARG A 43 17.50 -25.77 -18.81
N LEU A 44 17.77 -25.71 -20.12
CA LEU A 44 18.58 -24.64 -20.70
C LEU A 44 17.83 -23.30 -20.71
N ARG A 45 16.51 -23.32 -20.94
CA ARG A 45 15.66 -22.12 -20.85
C ARG A 45 15.48 -21.62 -19.41
N THR A 46 15.31 -22.51 -18.43
CA THR A 46 15.27 -22.09 -17.02
C THR A 46 16.63 -21.60 -16.52
N PHE A 47 17.74 -22.19 -16.98
CA PHE A 47 19.08 -21.72 -16.63
C PHE A 47 19.41 -20.36 -17.29
N LEU A 48 19.01 -20.14 -18.54
CA LEU A 48 19.11 -18.83 -19.20
C LEU A 48 18.16 -17.78 -18.58
N ALA A 49 16.96 -18.18 -18.13
CA ALA A 49 16.06 -17.30 -17.39
C ALA A 49 16.62 -16.93 -16.01
N LEU A 50 17.27 -17.86 -15.31
CA LEU A 50 17.97 -17.61 -14.05
C LEU A 50 19.21 -16.72 -14.24
N ILE A 51 19.94 -16.87 -15.35
CA ILE A 51 21.05 -15.97 -15.71
C ILE A 51 20.53 -14.58 -16.13
N ALA A 52 19.38 -14.50 -16.81
CA ALA A 52 18.73 -13.23 -17.13
C ALA A 52 18.21 -12.53 -15.85
N LEU A 53 17.64 -13.27 -14.90
CA LEU A 53 17.25 -12.78 -13.57
C LEU A 53 18.47 -12.41 -12.70
N ALA A 54 19.61 -13.09 -12.87
CA ALA A 54 20.88 -12.77 -12.20
C ALA A 54 21.63 -11.59 -12.87
N HIS A 55 21.39 -11.32 -14.16
CA HIS A 55 21.95 -10.17 -14.87
C HIS A 55 21.09 -8.92 -14.75
N THR A 56 19.78 -9.03 -14.51
CA THR A 56 18.94 -7.87 -14.15
C THR A 56 19.16 -7.40 -12.71
N SER A 57 19.68 -8.25 -11.83
CA SER A 57 19.99 -7.92 -10.43
C SER A 57 21.37 -7.28 -10.22
N CYS A 58 22.18 -7.10 -11.27
CA CYS A 58 23.56 -6.60 -11.14
C CYS A 58 23.83 -5.22 -11.77
N ALA A 59 22.80 -4.43 -12.10
CA ALA A 59 22.98 -3.12 -12.71
C ALA A 59 21.96 -2.05 -12.27
N LEU A 60 21.79 -1.87 -10.96
CA LEU A 60 21.46 -0.59 -10.35
C LEU A 60 22.25 -0.52 -9.04
N ILE A 61 23.43 0.08 -9.09
CA ILE A 61 24.13 0.48 -7.87
C ILE A 61 23.25 1.58 -7.26
N ASP A 62 22.43 1.20 -6.28
CA ASP A 62 21.70 2.13 -5.45
C ASP A 62 22.71 2.93 -4.62
N GLU A 63 23.12 4.10 -5.12
CA GLU A 63 23.64 5.14 -4.24
C GLU A 63 22.48 5.69 -3.41
N VAL A 64 22.26 5.01 -2.29
CA VAL A 64 21.34 5.41 -1.22
C VAL A 64 21.85 6.72 -0.59
N ILE A 65 20.92 7.51 -0.02
CA ILE A 65 21.04 8.29 1.24
C ILE A 65 20.38 9.67 1.07
N ASP A 66 19.26 9.90 1.76
CA ASP A 66 18.43 11.10 1.62
C ASP A 66 18.78 12.21 2.64
N VAL A 67 18.54 11.97 3.94
CA VAL A 67 18.87 12.91 5.03
C VAL A 67 20.35 12.85 5.43
N LEU A 68 21.00 11.67 5.41
CA LEU A 68 22.41 11.58 5.82
C LEU A 68 23.38 12.12 4.77
N LYS A 69 23.01 12.24 3.48
CA LYS A 69 23.88 12.84 2.46
C LYS A 69 23.88 14.35 2.63
N ILE A 70 22.72 14.95 2.89
CA ILE A 70 22.67 16.37 3.27
C ILE A 70 23.30 16.55 4.65
N GLY A 71 23.09 15.64 5.60
CA GLY A 71 23.80 15.64 6.88
C GLY A 71 25.32 15.57 6.71
N LYS A 72 25.81 14.78 5.76
CA LYS A 72 27.21 14.64 5.38
C LYS A 72 27.73 15.85 4.62
N GLU A 73 27.01 16.36 3.63
CA GLU A 73 27.30 17.61 2.91
C GLU A 73 27.38 18.79 3.89
N VAL A 74 26.41 18.89 4.81
CA VAL A 74 26.40 19.86 5.90
C VAL A 74 27.59 19.64 6.82
N ALA A 75 27.90 18.39 7.19
CA ALA A 75 29.06 18.08 8.02
C ALA A 75 30.40 18.41 7.33
N GLU A 76 30.53 18.12 6.04
CA GLU A 76 31.68 18.45 5.19
C GLU A 76 31.82 19.97 5.04
N ASP A 77 30.73 20.68 4.73
CA ASP A 77 30.69 22.14 4.65
C ASP A 77 31.08 22.79 5.99
N ILE A 78 30.64 22.23 7.11
CA ILE A 78 31.03 22.66 8.44
C ILE A 78 32.51 22.38 8.71
N ILE A 79 33.03 21.20 8.35
CA ILE A 79 34.45 20.86 8.48
C ILE A 79 35.30 21.84 7.66
N ASN A 80 34.94 22.09 6.40
CA ASN A 80 35.60 23.07 5.53
C ASN A 80 35.50 24.50 6.07
N SER A 81 34.49 24.80 6.92
CA SER A 81 34.36 26.10 7.57
C SER A 81 35.35 26.29 8.72
N TRP A 82 35.90 25.23 9.30
CA TRP A 82 36.95 25.33 10.34
C TRP A 82 38.27 25.87 9.80
N ASP A 83 38.56 25.72 8.50
CA ASP A 83 39.76 26.25 7.84
C ASP A 83 39.85 27.77 7.93
N VAL A 84 38.70 28.44 8.00
CA VAL A 84 38.59 29.89 8.18
C VAL A 84 39.12 30.36 9.54
N VAL A 85 39.02 29.49 10.55
CA VAL A 85 39.37 29.78 11.95
C VAL A 85 40.80 29.32 12.29
N GLY A 86 41.53 28.75 11.32
CA GLY A 86 42.80 28.03 11.53
C GLY A 86 44.02 28.86 11.96
N LYS A 87 43.95 30.20 12.00
CA LYS A 87 45.08 31.04 12.45
C LYS A 87 44.89 31.43 13.91
N ARG A 88 45.87 31.07 14.77
CA ARG A 88 45.92 31.50 16.19
C ARG A 88 45.90 33.03 16.25
N PHE A 89 44.95 33.59 16.99
CA PHE A 89 44.97 34.99 17.36
C PHE A 89 45.08 35.07 18.89
N ASN A 90 46.27 35.38 19.38
CA ASN A 90 46.49 35.80 20.75
C ASN A 90 46.07 37.28 20.85
N ALA A 91 44.80 37.53 21.11
CA ALA A 91 44.33 38.86 21.45
C ALA A 91 43.76 38.81 22.87
N THR A 92 44.62 39.18 23.83
CA THR A 92 44.22 39.56 25.18
C THR A 92 43.51 40.90 25.13
N ASP A 93 42.37 40.98 25.83
CA ASP A 93 41.64 42.16 26.26
C ASP A 93 41.09 43.15 25.21
N GLY A 94 39.76 43.10 25.06
CA GLY A 94 38.89 44.28 25.06
C GLY A 94 38.83 45.19 23.83
N VAL A 95 39.72 45.05 22.85
CA VAL A 95 39.69 45.89 21.63
C VAL A 95 39.08 45.13 20.46
N ASP A 96 37.99 45.70 19.91
CA ASP A 96 37.26 45.19 18.75
C ASP A 96 38.12 45.33 17.47
N LEU A 97 39.09 44.42 17.31
CA LEU A 97 40.04 44.43 16.20
C LEU A 97 39.30 44.17 14.86
N PRO A 98 39.66 44.86 13.76
CA PRO A 98 39.05 44.65 12.43
C PRO A 98 39.07 43.19 11.96
N PHE A 99 39.99 42.40 12.49
CA PHE A 99 40.16 40.97 12.20
C PHE A 99 39.07 40.09 12.84
N VAL A 100 38.58 40.42 14.04
CA VAL A 100 37.49 39.69 14.72
C VAL A 100 36.19 39.85 13.93
N ARG A 101 35.85 41.09 13.56
CA ARG A 101 34.69 41.40 12.70
C ARG A 101 34.80 40.74 11.31
N ARG A 102 36.02 40.57 10.77
CA ARG A 102 36.23 39.86 9.50
C ARG A 102 36.01 38.35 9.66
N GLY A 103 36.55 37.74 10.71
CA GLY A 103 36.36 36.32 11.01
C GLY A 103 34.90 35.97 11.29
N GLU A 104 34.21 36.79 12.07
CA GLU A 104 32.78 36.67 12.36
C GLU A 104 31.94 36.69 11.07
N ARG A 105 32.11 37.71 10.22
CA ARG A 105 31.42 37.80 8.92
C ARG A 105 31.65 36.59 8.04
N GLN A 106 32.86 36.03 8.07
CA GLN A 106 33.18 34.85 7.30
C GLN A 106 32.45 33.60 7.83
N ILE A 107 32.37 33.43 9.15
CA ILE A 107 31.58 32.36 9.79
C ILE A 107 30.09 32.53 9.46
N LEU A 108 29.52 33.74 9.64
CA LEU A 108 28.12 34.03 9.33
C LEU A 108 27.78 33.77 7.85
N SER A 109 28.71 34.07 6.93
CA SER A 109 28.54 33.73 5.51
C SER A 109 28.45 32.21 5.26
N ARG A 110 29.22 31.40 6.02
CA ARG A 110 29.16 29.93 5.95
C ARG A 110 27.86 29.40 6.55
N ILE A 111 27.40 29.99 7.66
CA ILE A 111 26.09 29.67 8.25
C ILE A 111 24.98 29.91 7.23
N ALA A 112 25.02 31.02 6.48
CA ALA A 112 24.02 31.32 5.45
C ALA A 112 23.97 30.26 4.33
N VAL A 113 25.11 29.69 3.95
CA VAL A 113 25.17 28.60 2.94
C VAL A 113 24.54 27.33 3.50
N VAL A 114 24.99 26.87 4.67
CA VAL A 114 24.48 25.66 5.33
C VAL A 114 22.99 25.77 5.66
N SER A 115 22.55 26.93 6.13
CA SER A 115 21.14 27.19 6.47
C SER A 115 20.22 27.05 5.25
N ARG A 116 20.66 27.50 4.06
CA ARG A 116 19.89 27.32 2.82
C ARG A 116 19.75 25.85 2.43
N SER A 117 20.78 25.04 2.62
CA SER A 117 20.72 23.59 2.39
C SER A 117 19.74 22.91 3.35
N ILE A 118 19.78 23.28 4.64
CA ILE A 118 18.84 22.79 5.67
C ILE A 118 17.41 23.23 5.36
N GLU A 119 17.19 24.47 4.90
CA GLU A 119 15.86 24.97 4.52
C GLU A 119 15.26 24.22 3.33
N LYS A 120 16.07 23.93 2.31
CA LYS A 120 15.64 23.12 1.17
C LYS A 120 15.22 21.71 1.60
N LEU A 121 15.81 21.17 2.66
CA LEU A 121 15.41 19.89 3.26
C LEU A 121 14.13 20.04 4.10
N GLU A 122 14.03 21.09 4.92
CA GLU A 122 12.84 21.38 5.72
C GLU A 122 11.59 21.56 4.85
N MET A 123 11.69 22.28 3.73
CA MET A 123 10.57 22.45 2.79
C MET A 123 10.12 21.14 2.15
N ARG A 124 11.03 20.19 1.94
CA ARG A 124 10.69 18.84 1.42
C ARG A 124 9.98 17.99 2.48
N LEU A 125 10.41 18.07 3.74
CA LEU A 125 9.84 17.30 4.85
C LEU A 125 8.54 17.90 5.43
N ARG A 126 8.28 19.21 5.26
CA ARG A 126 7.05 19.89 5.72
C ARG A 126 5.73 19.35 5.13
N ARG A 127 5.78 18.39 4.21
CA ARG A 127 4.58 17.78 3.61
C ARG A 127 3.89 16.77 4.53
N THR A 128 4.53 16.32 5.60
CA THR A 128 4.01 15.28 6.51
C THR A 128 4.13 15.71 7.98
N ASN A 129 3.15 16.47 8.49
CA ASN A 129 2.98 16.74 9.94
C ASN A 129 2.37 15.52 10.65
N ALA A 130 2.94 14.34 10.41
CA ALA A 130 2.37 13.06 10.84
C ALA A 130 2.26 12.96 12.38
N VAL A 131 3.24 13.53 13.11
CA VAL A 131 3.21 13.64 14.58
C VAL A 131 2.07 14.51 15.08
N SER A 132 1.85 15.69 14.47
CA SER A 132 0.72 16.56 14.84
C SER A 132 -0.61 15.92 14.51
N MET A 133 -0.71 15.19 13.39
CA MET A 133 -1.92 14.44 13.05
C MET A 133 -2.21 13.34 14.06
N LEU A 134 -1.19 12.57 14.46
CA LEU A 134 -1.34 11.54 15.48
C LEU A 134 -1.81 12.13 16.82
N LEU A 135 -1.22 13.27 17.23
CA LEU A 135 -1.64 14.00 18.43
C LEU A 135 -3.10 14.48 18.34
N THR A 136 -3.53 15.05 17.21
CA THR A 136 -4.92 15.51 17.05
C THR A 136 -5.93 14.37 17.07
N LYS A 137 -5.55 13.21 16.52
CA LYS A 137 -6.42 12.03 16.43
C LYS A 137 -6.48 11.22 17.72
N LYS A 138 -5.41 11.25 18.53
CA LYS A 138 -5.30 10.49 19.78
C LYS A 138 -5.59 11.29 21.05
N ALA A 139 -6.04 12.53 20.94
CA ALA A 139 -6.47 13.32 22.09
C ALA A 139 -7.50 12.52 22.93
N GLY A 140 -7.06 11.96 24.08
CA GLY A 140 -7.89 11.18 25.00
C GLY A 140 -7.64 9.66 25.07
N ASN A 141 -6.79 9.06 24.22
CA ASN A 141 -6.52 7.61 24.23
C ASN A 141 -5.02 7.30 24.43
N GLY A 142 -4.65 6.89 25.66
CA GLY A 142 -3.32 6.39 25.99
C GLY A 142 -2.33 7.46 26.47
N ALA A 143 -2.35 7.77 27.77
CA ALA A 143 -1.53 8.84 28.37
C ALA A 143 -0.03 8.73 28.07
N ARG A 144 0.55 7.53 27.93
CA ARG A 144 2.01 7.35 27.79
C ARG A 144 2.54 7.79 26.43
N LEU A 145 1.90 7.38 25.32
CA LEU A 145 2.35 7.74 23.99
C LEU A 145 2.10 9.23 23.74
N GLU A 146 0.92 9.72 24.13
CA GLU A 146 0.55 11.12 24.03
C GLU A 146 1.56 12.04 24.75
N LEU A 147 1.92 11.73 26.01
CA LEU A 147 2.92 12.49 26.75
C LEU A 147 4.30 12.50 26.05
N ARG A 148 4.73 11.36 25.50
CA ARG A 148 6.01 11.25 24.80
C ARG A 148 6.03 12.01 23.47
N LEU A 149 4.90 12.04 22.75
CA LEU A 149 4.76 12.82 21.52
C LEU A 149 4.68 14.32 21.80
N HIS A 150 4.02 14.73 22.89
CA HIS A 150 4.05 16.11 23.35
C HIS A 150 5.46 16.55 23.75
N GLU A 151 6.17 15.74 24.53
CA GLU A 151 7.57 16.00 24.89
C GLU A 151 8.45 16.12 23.64
N MET A 152 8.35 15.17 22.70
CA MET A 152 9.05 15.22 21.42
C MET A 152 8.73 16.52 20.67
N THR A 153 7.45 16.87 20.54
CA THR A 153 7.02 18.07 19.80
C THR A 153 7.55 19.36 20.42
N ASP A 154 7.50 19.49 21.75
CA ASP A 154 8.09 20.64 22.47
C ASP A 154 9.59 20.77 22.21
N LEU A 155 10.34 19.67 22.33
CA LEU A 155 11.79 19.66 22.10
C LEU A 155 12.15 20.04 20.65
N LEU A 156 11.47 19.43 19.66
CA LEU A 156 11.67 19.75 18.24
C LEU A 156 11.37 21.24 17.96
N ASN A 157 10.32 21.79 18.56
CA ASN A 157 9.93 23.19 18.40
C ASN A 157 10.96 24.17 19.00
N ARG A 158 11.54 23.85 20.16
CA ARG A 158 12.59 24.67 20.79
C ARG A 158 13.85 24.72 19.94
N VAL A 159 14.30 23.57 19.42
CA VAL A 159 15.45 23.53 18.49
C VAL A 159 15.15 24.28 17.20
N ALA A 160 13.94 24.13 16.66
CA ALA A 160 13.51 24.87 15.48
C ALA A 160 13.46 26.39 15.71
N ALA A 161 13.04 26.83 16.90
CA ALA A 161 13.04 28.24 17.30
C ALA A 161 14.46 28.80 17.38
N ALA A 162 15.38 28.11 18.07
CA ALA A 162 16.79 28.49 18.11
C ALA A 162 17.42 28.58 16.71
N ASN A 163 17.11 27.63 15.83
CA ASN A 163 17.60 27.66 14.44
C ASN A 163 16.99 28.80 13.61
N ARG A 164 15.77 29.26 13.92
CA ARG A 164 15.21 30.48 13.29
C ARG A 164 15.93 31.74 13.79
N GLN A 165 16.18 31.82 15.10
CA GLN A 165 16.91 32.91 15.73
C GLN A 165 18.33 33.04 15.17
N MET A 166 19.06 31.92 15.00
CA MET A 166 20.37 31.93 14.37
C MET A 166 20.34 32.52 12.94
N ARG A 167 19.32 32.17 12.16
CA ARG A 167 19.15 32.68 10.78
C ARG A 167 18.86 34.17 10.76
N GLU A 168 18.01 34.64 11.67
CA GLU A 168 17.77 36.07 11.85
C GLU A 168 19.06 36.81 12.18
N TYR A 169 19.90 36.23 13.04
CA TYR A 169 21.20 36.81 13.39
C TYR A 169 22.18 36.89 12.23
N VAL A 170 22.19 35.89 11.36
CA VAL A 170 22.98 35.94 10.12
C VAL A 170 22.52 37.07 9.19
N ASN A 171 21.22 37.36 9.13
CA ASN A 171 20.67 38.44 8.31
C ASN A 171 21.00 39.82 8.90
N LEU A 172 20.99 39.95 10.22
CA LEU A 172 21.26 41.20 10.95
C LEU A 172 22.74 41.39 11.32
N GLN A 173 23.66 40.64 10.69
CA GLN A 173 25.09 40.60 11.04
C GLN A 173 25.82 41.95 11.06
N ARG A 174 25.26 43.02 10.45
CA ARG A 174 25.84 44.37 10.46
C ARG A 174 25.34 45.25 11.61
N GLU A 175 24.25 44.83 12.23
CA GLU A 175 23.47 45.62 13.21
C GLU A 175 23.54 45.01 14.62
N LEU A 176 23.90 43.72 14.73
CA LEU A 176 23.96 43.04 16.01
C LEU A 176 25.24 43.36 16.79
N GLU A 177 25.06 43.58 18.08
CA GLU A 177 26.14 43.65 19.05
C GLU A 177 26.81 42.28 19.24
N ARG A 178 28.14 42.30 19.43
CA ARG A 178 28.93 41.10 19.67
C ARG A 178 28.41 40.28 20.86
N SER A 179 28.01 40.94 21.94
CA SER A 179 27.49 40.28 23.14
C SER A 179 26.25 39.43 22.85
N THR A 180 25.40 39.82 21.89
CA THR A 180 24.22 39.06 21.48
C THR A 180 24.61 37.73 20.82
N LEU A 181 25.55 37.78 19.87
CA LEU A 181 26.04 36.58 19.17
C LEU A 181 26.83 35.66 20.11
N GLU A 182 27.60 36.26 21.01
CA GLU A 182 28.38 35.54 22.00
C GLU A 182 27.47 34.80 23.00
N ASN A 183 26.47 35.47 23.57
CA ASN A 183 25.48 34.85 24.46
C ASN A 183 24.72 33.70 23.78
N PHE A 184 24.33 33.88 22.52
CA PHE A 184 23.67 32.83 21.75
C PHE A 184 24.60 31.63 21.51
N ALA A 185 25.87 31.89 21.21
CA ALA A 185 26.86 30.85 21.01
C ALA A 185 27.14 30.08 22.31
N GLU A 186 27.26 30.76 23.44
CA GLU A 186 27.40 30.14 24.76
C GLU A 186 26.19 29.26 25.10
N TRP A 187 24.97 29.72 24.83
CA TRP A 187 23.76 28.91 25.04
C TRP A 187 23.75 27.66 24.15
N CYS A 188 24.15 27.75 22.88
CA CYS A 188 24.14 26.61 21.97
C CYS A 188 25.10 25.49 22.39
N VAL A 189 26.11 25.77 23.22
CA VAL A 189 27.13 24.81 23.63
C VAL A 189 27.19 24.59 25.15
N SER A 190 26.27 25.20 25.88
CA SER A 190 26.19 25.10 27.34
C SER A 190 25.86 23.67 27.80
N HIS A 191 26.34 23.32 28.98
CA HIS A 191 26.04 22.06 29.66
C HIS A 191 24.69 22.09 30.39
N ASP A 192 23.97 23.21 30.32
CA ASP A 192 22.64 23.35 30.93
C ASP A 192 21.63 22.39 30.27
N PRO A 193 20.78 21.67 31.04
CA PRO A 193 19.78 20.76 30.49
C PRO A 193 18.75 21.42 29.56
N GLY A 194 18.49 22.72 29.73
CA GLY A 194 17.61 23.54 28.90
C GLY A 194 18.31 24.17 27.69
N ALA A 195 19.63 24.06 27.59
CA ALA A 195 20.41 24.48 26.44
C ALA A 195 20.33 23.48 25.29
N LEU A 196 20.76 23.90 24.09
CA LEU A 196 20.66 23.10 22.87
C LEU A 196 21.19 21.66 23.00
N PRO A 197 22.36 21.39 23.63
CA PRO A 197 22.84 20.02 23.78
C PRO A 197 21.91 19.16 24.65
N GLY A 198 21.36 19.72 25.73
CA GLY A 198 20.40 19.05 26.60
C GLY A 198 19.07 18.77 25.91
N LEU A 199 18.60 19.67 25.04
CA LEU A 199 17.41 19.44 24.22
C LEU A 199 17.58 18.25 23.26
N LEU A 200 18.71 18.17 22.56
CA LEU A 200 19.02 17.07 21.63
C LEU A 200 19.18 15.74 22.38
N GLU A 201 19.84 15.76 23.54
CA GLU A 201 19.97 14.57 24.37
C GLU A 201 18.61 14.03 24.81
N ARG A 202 17.67 14.91 25.16
CA ARG A 202 16.30 14.51 25.49
C ARG A 202 15.56 13.94 24.29
N VAL A 203 15.69 14.54 23.10
CA VAL A 203 15.13 13.99 21.85
C VAL A 203 15.65 12.57 21.63
N HIS A 204 16.96 12.38 21.75
CA HIS A 204 17.59 11.07 21.58
C HIS A 204 17.13 10.06 22.64
N SER A 205 16.99 10.46 23.90
CA SER A 205 16.51 9.59 24.98
C SER A 205 15.09 9.03 24.76
N LEU A 206 14.27 9.72 23.95
CA LEU A 206 12.94 9.23 23.55
C LEU A 206 13.03 8.14 22.48
N VAL A 207 14.09 8.15 21.67
CA VAL A 207 14.31 7.24 20.53
C VAL A 207 15.19 6.05 20.90
N ASP A 208 16.19 6.23 21.74
CA ASP A 208 17.05 5.17 22.26
C ASP A 208 17.26 5.36 23.77
N PRO A 209 16.29 4.92 24.60
CA PRO A 209 16.34 5.13 26.04
C PRO A 209 17.51 4.33 26.67
N PRO A 210 18.29 4.92 27.59
CA PRO A 210 19.50 4.30 28.15
C PRO A 210 19.20 3.05 28.98
N ASN A 211 18.04 2.97 29.64
CA ASN A 211 17.61 1.80 30.41
C ASN A 211 16.38 1.15 29.76
N LYS A 212 16.59 0.42 28.66
CA LYS A 212 15.53 -0.25 27.87
C LYS A 212 14.61 -1.14 28.72
N HIS A 213 15.13 -1.72 29.81
CA HIS A 213 14.39 -2.62 30.71
C HIS A 213 13.63 -1.92 31.85
N LEU A 214 13.98 -0.67 32.20
CA LEU A 214 13.39 0.06 33.36
C LEU A 214 12.55 1.28 32.94
N LEU A 215 12.99 2.04 31.93
CA LEU A 215 12.39 3.34 31.55
C LEU A 215 11.43 3.26 30.35
N GLY A 216 11.35 2.08 29.72
CA GLY A 216 10.36 1.77 28.71
C GLY A 216 10.88 1.63 27.29
N ARG A 217 9.93 1.29 26.41
CA ARG A 217 10.10 1.09 24.98
C ARG A 217 10.41 2.42 24.29
N ASN A 218 11.20 2.39 23.22
CA ASN A 218 11.45 3.59 22.42
C ASN A 218 10.17 4.12 21.74
N LEU A 219 10.18 5.40 21.35
CA LEU A 219 9.03 6.08 20.77
C LEU A 219 8.51 5.38 19.50
N PHE A 220 9.39 4.92 18.60
CA PHE A 220 8.97 4.23 17.39
C PHE A 220 8.19 2.93 17.68
N ARG A 221 8.63 2.16 18.67
CA ARG A 221 7.98 0.94 19.11
C ARG A 221 6.66 1.22 19.83
N LEU A 222 6.62 2.27 20.66
CA LEU A 222 5.36 2.71 21.29
C LEU A 222 4.32 3.08 20.22
N VAL A 223 4.72 3.78 19.16
CA VAL A 223 3.86 4.10 18.03
C VAL A 223 3.39 2.83 17.33
N LEU A 224 4.26 1.85 17.07
CA LEU A 224 3.86 0.60 16.42
C LEU A 224 2.85 -0.22 17.22
N GLU A 225 3.09 -0.39 18.51
CA GLU A 225 2.22 -1.20 19.37
C GLU A 225 0.82 -0.58 19.48
N ASP A 226 0.78 0.74 19.68
CA ASP A 226 -0.43 1.53 19.74
C ASP A 226 -1.22 1.58 18.41
N ILE A 227 -0.54 1.31 17.30
CA ILE A 227 -1.11 1.23 15.95
C ILE A 227 -1.52 -0.20 15.58
N GLN A 228 -0.84 -1.21 16.12
CA GLN A 228 -1.09 -2.61 15.84
C GLN A 228 -2.36 -3.14 16.53
N ASP A 229 -2.81 -2.51 17.61
CA ASP A 229 -3.98 -2.93 18.41
C ASP A 229 -5.37 -2.66 17.76
N GLN A 230 -5.48 -2.80 16.44
CA GLN A 230 -6.76 -2.73 15.69
C GLN A 230 -7.62 -1.49 15.99
N HIS A 231 -7.01 -0.30 15.98
CA HIS A 231 -7.80 0.93 16.04
C HIS A 231 -8.36 1.28 14.65
N PRO A 232 -9.68 1.50 14.51
CA PRO A 232 -10.31 2.02 13.28
C PRO A 232 -9.77 3.40 12.85
N ASP A 233 -8.95 4.06 13.66
CA ASP A 233 -8.50 5.44 13.47
C ASP A 233 -7.35 5.63 12.47
N LEU A 234 -6.63 4.56 12.07
CA LEU A 234 -5.43 4.66 11.20
C LEU A 234 -5.76 4.80 9.72
N CYS A 235 -6.78 4.10 9.24
CA CYS A 235 -7.22 4.22 7.85
C CYS A 235 -7.75 5.63 7.52
N ASP A 236 -8.12 6.43 8.53
CA ASP A 236 -8.46 7.84 8.40
C ASP A 236 -7.26 8.77 8.23
N LEU A 237 -6.09 8.39 8.76
CA LEU A 237 -4.88 9.20 8.64
C LEU A 237 -4.34 9.21 7.21
N GLN A 238 -4.82 8.29 6.35
CA GLN A 238 -4.34 8.10 4.98
C GLN A 238 -2.82 7.88 4.90
N LEU A 239 -2.26 7.27 5.95
CA LEU A 239 -0.84 6.98 6.12
C LEU A 239 -0.69 5.54 6.60
N SER A 240 0.24 4.80 6.01
CA SER A 240 0.63 3.49 6.55
C SER A 240 1.47 3.68 7.82
N PRO A 241 1.47 2.71 8.75
CA PRO A 241 2.38 2.70 9.89
C PRO A 241 3.84 2.89 9.49
N HIS A 242 4.25 2.26 8.38
CA HIS A 242 5.61 2.40 7.84
C HIS A 242 5.92 3.83 7.43
N GLN A 243 5.01 4.51 6.72
CA GLN A 243 5.20 5.90 6.31
C GLN A 243 5.31 6.83 7.53
N LEU A 244 4.45 6.64 8.54
CA LEU A 244 4.48 7.42 9.77
C LEU A 244 5.84 7.34 10.48
N ILE A 245 6.38 6.12 10.67
CA ILE A 245 7.69 5.92 11.30
C ILE A 245 8.81 6.57 10.48
N TYR A 246 8.75 6.47 9.15
CA TYR A 246 9.73 7.09 8.27
C TYR A 246 9.70 8.63 8.35
N ASP A 247 8.51 9.23 8.35
CA ASP A 247 8.34 10.68 8.50
C ASP A 247 8.84 11.19 9.87
N MET A 248 8.59 10.42 10.94
CA MET A 248 9.14 10.70 12.27
C MET A 248 10.67 10.67 12.27
N TYR A 249 11.28 9.63 11.70
CA TYR A 249 12.73 9.51 11.58
C TYR A 249 13.35 10.70 10.83
N ASN A 250 12.76 11.11 9.71
CA ASN A 250 13.24 12.24 8.93
C ASN A 250 13.14 13.56 9.71
N THR A 251 12.06 13.76 10.46
CA THR A 251 11.85 14.95 11.29
C THR A 251 12.86 15.03 12.44
N ILE A 252 13.12 13.91 13.11
CA ILE A 252 14.12 13.82 14.19
C ILE A 252 15.53 14.07 13.62
N SER A 253 15.86 13.43 12.50
CA SER A 253 17.17 13.57 11.84
C SER A 253 17.43 15.00 11.37
N LEU A 254 16.41 15.69 10.83
CA LEU A 254 16.52 17.11 10.48
C LEU A 254 16.80 17.98 11.69
N THR A 255 16.19 17.69 12.84
CA THR A 255 16.44 18.42 14.10
C THR A 255 17.86 18.20 14.61
N GLU A 256 18.37 16.97 14.55
CA GLU A 256 19.77 16.67 14.88
C GLU A 256 20.75 17.43 13.97
N ILE A 257 20.48 17.50 12.66
CA ILE A 257 21.30 18.30 11.72
C ILE A 257 21.31 19.79 12.09
N LYS A 258 20.15 20.37 12.41
CA LYS A 258 20.03 21.77 12.86
C LYS A 258 20.85 22.00 14.13
N GLY A 259 20.69 21.12 15.12
CA GLY A 259 21.40 21.17 16.37
C GLY A 259 22.92 21.09 16.20
N TYR A 260 23.38 20.12 15.43
CA TYR A 260 24.81 19.95 15.10
C TYR A 260 25.39 21.18 14.41
N ALA A 261 24.70 21.72 13.40
CA ALA A 261 25.14 22.93 12.71
C ALA A 261 25.27 24.12 13.66
N MET A 262 24.25 24.40 14.46
CA MET A 262 24.28 25.49 15.45
C MET A 262 25.47 25.33 16.41
N MET A 263 25.67 24.16 17.02
CA MET A 263 26.77 23.92 17.95
C MET A 263 28.16 24.13 17.32
N GLN A 264 28.38 23.63 16.11
CA GLN A 264 29.68 23.76 15.43
C GLN A 264 30.01 25.21 15.12
N PHE A 265 29.05 25.97 14.61
CA PHE A 265 29.24 27.39 14.34
C PHE A 265 29.41 28.21 15.62
N SER A 266 28.72 27.84 16.70
CA SER A 266 28.92 28.47 18.01
C SER A 266 30.34 28.26 18.54
N TRP A 267 30.91 27.06 18.41
CA TRP A 267 32.32 26.84 18.75
C TRP A 267 33.29 27.69 17.91
N MET A 268 33.01 27.87 16.61
CA MET A 268 33.79 28.75 15.74
C MET A 268 33.69 30.22 16.18
N LEU A 269 32.49 30.71 16.51
CA LEU A 269 32.27 32.08 16.97
C LEU A 269 33.01 32.36 18.27
N LEU A 270 32.85 31.49 19.28
CA LEU A 270 33.53 31.63 20.57
C LEU A 270 35.06 31.64 20.43
N ARG A 271 35.59 30.85 19.48
CA ARG A 271 37.01 30.86 19.15
C ARG A 271 37.46 32.19 18.54
N VAL A 272 36.71 32.75 17.58
CA VAL A 272 36.99 34.07 16.99
C VAL A 272 36.90 35.19 18.02
N TYR A 273 36.01 35.05 19.00
CA TYR A 273 35.87 35.98 20.11
C TYR A 273 36.95 35.85 21.19
N GLY A 274 37.87 34.89 21.05
CA GLY A 274 38.99 34.70 21.99
C GLY A 274 38.59 34.03 23.31
N ARG A 275 37.44 33.34 23.35
CA ARG A 275 36.96 32.63 24.55
C ARG A 275 37.63 31.27 24.79
N GLY A 276 38.34 30.73 23.80
CA GLY A 276 39.00 29.42 23.89
C GLY A 276 39.33 28.81 22.54
N ASN A 277 39.98 27.64 22.54
CA ASN A 277 40.35 26.94 21.31
C ASN A 277 39.21 26.07 20.74
N PHE A 278 38.38 25.47 21.59
CA PHE A 278 37.14 24.73 21.26
C PHE A 278 37.24 23.63 20.18
N THR A 279 38.45 23.24 19.76
CA THR A 279 38.68 22.23 18.71
C THR A 279 38.37 20.83 19.18
N GLN A 280 38.70 20.52 20.45
CA GLN A 280 38.41 19.23 21.06
C GLN A 280 36.90 19.09 21.31
N GLU A 281 36.27 20.15 21.80
CA GLU A 281 34.84 20.24 22.06
C GLU A 281 34.05 20.09 20.76
N ALA A 282 34.47 20.75 19.68
CA ALA A 282 33.89 20.58 18.36
C ALA A 282 34.06 19.16 17.82
N SER A 283 35.20 18.51 18.06
CA SER A 283 35.43 17.11 17.67
C SER A 283 34.51 16.16 18.44
N LEU A 284 34.36 16.37 19.76
CA LEU A 284 33.45 15.60 20.60
C LEU A 284 31.98 15.79 20.20
N THR A 285 31.57 17.02 19.86
CA THR A 285 30.24 17.31 19.31
C THR A 285 29.98 16.52 18.02
N ARG A 286 30.98 16.39 17.14
CA ARG A 286 30.88 15.59 15.91
C ARG A 286 30.72 14.10 16.18
N GLN A 287 31.52 13.56 17.10
CA GLN A 287 31.41 12.16 17.49
C GLN A 287 30.03 11.83 18.09
N ARG A 288 29.53 12.68 19.00
CA ARG A 288 28.20 12.53 19.60
C ARG A 288 27.08 12.60 18.55
N TYR A 289 27.17 13.53 17.60
CA TYR A 289 26.22 13.60 16.49
C TYR A 289 26.20 12.29 15.67
N GLY A 290 27.37 11.74 15.34
CA GLY A 290 27.48 10.46 14.64
C GLY A 290 26.84 9.31 15.42
N GLN A 291 27.14 9.19 16.72
CA GLN A 291 26.57 8.17 17.60
C GLN A 291 25.04 8.25 17.67
N ARG A 292 24.48 9.43 17.98
CA ARG A 292 23.02 9.61 18.10
C ARG A 292 22.29 9.36 16.79
N THR A 293 22.88 9.79 15.68
CA THR A 293 22.30 9.59 14.33
C THR A 293 22.29 8.11 13.97
N ASN A 294 23.38 7.38 14.24
CA ASN A 294 23.46 5.94 14.01
C ASN A 294 22.46 5.16 14.87
N GLN A 295 22.36 5.47 16.17
CA GLN A 295 21.39 4.84 17.08
C GLN A 295 19.94 5.14 16.68
N THR A 296 19.64 6.38 16.32
CA THR A 296 18.32 6.79 15.81
C THR A 296 17.95 6.05 14.53
N ALA A 297 18.90 5.93 13.59
CA ALA A 297 18.73 5.18 12.36
C ALA A 297 18.51 3.68 12.62
N ALA A 298 19.25 3.08 13.56
CA ALA A 298 19.09 1.69 13.95
C ALA A 298 17.70 1.43 14.57
N ALA A 299 17.25 2.31 15.46
CA ALA A 299 15.93 2.24 16.09
C ALA A 299 14.81 2.38 15.05
N ALA A 300 14.93 3.33 14.12
CA ALA A 300 13.97 3.53 13.04
C ALA A 300 13.91 2.32 12.10
N ARG A 301 15.06 1.78 11.69
CA ARG A 301 15.14 0.60 10.81
C ARG A 301 14.51 -0.63 11.47
N ALA A 302 14.77 -0.85 12.76
CA ALA A 302 14.15 -1.93 13.52
C ALA A 302 12.61 -1.79 13.57
N ALA A 303 12.10 -0.57 13.75
CA ALA A 303 10.67 -0.29 13.73
C ALA A 303 10.06 -0.49 12.32
N LEU A 304 10.67 0.08 11.28
CA LEU A 304 10.19 -0.05 9.90
C LEU A 304 10.10 -1.49 9.41
N SER A 305 11.00 -2.37 9.86
CA SER A 305 10.97 -3.80 9.54
C SER A 305 9.74 -4.54 10.07
N GLN A 306 9.08 -4.00 11.09
CA GLN A 306 7.86 -4.54 11.72
C GLN A 306 6.60 -3.76 11.32
N ALA A 307 6.77 -2.56 10.74
CA ALA A 307 5.69 -1.67 10.39
C ALA A 307 4.98 -2.17 9.13
N LYS A 308 3.64 -2.29 9.18
CA LYS A 308 2.87 -2.61 7.98
C LYS A 308 2.90 -1.44 6.98
N ARG A 309 2.89 -1.77 5.70
CA ARG A 309 2.92 -0.81 4.57
C ARG A 309 1.56 -0.63 3.90
N ASP A 310 0.57 -1.38 4.34
CA ASP A 310 -0.74 -1.33 3.74
C ASP A 310 -1.53 -0.08 4.11
N LEU A 311 -2.35 0.33 3.15
CA LEU A 311 -3.32 1.40 3.29
C LEU A 311 -4.61 0.99 2.57
N TYR A 312 -5.73 1.06 3.27
CA TYR A 312 -7.08 0.87 2.77
C TYR A 312 -8.01 1.90 3.44
N ARG A 313 -9.22 2.07 2.91
CA ARG A 313 -10.18 3.03 3.46
C ARG A 313 -11.02 2.38 4.59
N CYS A 314 -11.19 3.10 5.70
CA CYS A 314 -12.17 2.74 6.73
C CYS A 314 -13.60 2.76 6.18
N ASP A 315 -14.52 2.16 6.93
CA ASP A 315 -15.94 2.38 6.69
C ASP A 315 -16.35 3.82 6.98
N PRO A 316 -17.19 4.42 6.13
CA PRO A 316 -17.79 5.71 6.40
C PRO A 316 -18.77 5.59 7.58
N PRO A 317 -19.11 6.71 8.24
CA PRO A 317 -20.16 6.73 9.26
C PRO A 317 -21.51 6.21 8.75
N GLN A 318 -21.77 6.41 7.45
CA GLN A 318 -22.94 5.89 6.75
C GLN A 318 -22.56 5.51 5.32
N HIS A 319 -23.00 4.33 4.91
CA HIS A 319 -22.85 3.87 3.53
C HIS A 319 -23.93 4.49 2.62
N ILE A 320 -23.48 5.17 1.57
CA ILE A 320 -24.29 5.81 0.53
C ILE A 320 -23.91 5.19 -0.84
N GLU A 321 -24.89 4.68 -1.56
CA GLU A 321 -24.73 4.09 -2.90
C GLU A 321 -24.31 5.18 -3.91
N GLY A 322 -23.32 4.90 -4.75
CA GLY A 322 -22.72 5.84 -5.70
C GLY A 322 -21.68 6.81 -5.10
N GLU A 323 -21.57 6.90 -3.78
CA GLU A 323 -20.57 7.75 -3.10
C GLU A 323 -19.52 6.93 -2.34
N THR A 324 -19.96 5.92 -1.58
CA THR A 324 -19.10 5.10 -0.73
C THR A 324 -19.08 3.63 -1.15
N TYR A 325 -20.17 3.14 -1.73
CA TYR A 325 -20.24 1.82 -2.32
C TYR A 325 -21.07 1.84 -3.60
N ASP A 326 -20.88 0.83 -4.42
CA ASP A 326 -21.77 0.49 -5.54
C ASP A 326 -22.04 -1.02 -5.50
N GLN A 327 -23.08 -1.47 -6.20
CA GLN A 327 -23.45 -2.89 -6.23
C GLN A 327 -23.52 -3.42 -7.66
N VAL A 328 -23.16 -4.69 -7.80
CA VAL A 328 -23.58 -5.51 -8.93
C VAL A 328 -25.08 -5.74 -8.78
N THR A 329 -25.85 -5.62 -9.86
CA THR A 329 -27.31 -5.79 -9.79
C THR A 329 -27.77 -6.90 -10.72
N ARG A 330 -28.81 -7.64 -10.28
CA ARG A 330 -29.54 -8.63 -11.08
C ARG A 330 -28.67 -9.78 -11.64
N LEU A 331 -27.60 -10.15 -10.92
CA LEU A 331 -26.76 -11.30 -11.27
C LEU A 331 -27.36 -12.62 -10.82
N LEU A 332 -27.75 -12.72 -9.54
CA LEU A 332 -28.47 -13.86 -8.97
C LEU A 332 -29.48 -13.29 -7.98
N GLN A 333 -30.75 -13.24 -8.38
CA GLN A 333 -31.83 -12.74 -7.52
C GLN A 333 -32.88 -13.81 -7.27
N GLY A 334 -33.38 -13.91 -6.04
CA GLY A 334 -34.53 -14.74 -5.72
C GLY A 334 -35.70 -14.44 -6.65
N TYR A 335 -36.24 -15.49 -7.27
CA TYR A 335 -37.27 -15.42 -8.30
C TYR A 335 -38.26 -16.57 -8.12
N ILE A 336 -39.54 -16.24 -8.04
CA ILE A 336 -40.62 -17.22 -7.94
C ILE A 336 -41.12 -17.52 -9.35
N GLU A 337 -41.18 -18.77 -9.76
CA GLU A 337 -41.72 -19.17 -11.06
C GLU A 337 -42.49 -20.48 -10.96
N ASN A 338 -43.56 -20.63 -11.76
CA ASN A 338 -44.29 -21.88 -11.81
C ASN A 338 -43.60 -22.90 -12.71
N GLU A 339 -43.64 -24.18 -12.34
CA GLU A 339 -43.10 -25.27 -13.16
C GLU A 339 -43.57 -25.23 -14.61
N VAL A 340 -44.84 -24.89 -14.84
CA VAL A 340 -45.45 -24.81 -16.17
C VAL A 340 -44.78 -23.78 -17.10
N ASP A 341 -44.17 -22.74 -16.52
CA ASP A 341 -43.60 -21.60 -17.26
C ASP A 341 -42.08 -21.76 -17.47
N MET A 342 -41.46 -22.81 -16.91
CA MET A 342 -40.02 -23.08 -16.99
C MET A 342 -39.63 -24.14 -18.02
N ASN A 343 -40.57 -24.68 -18.78
CA ASN A 343 -40.31 -25.65 -19.85
C ASN A 343 -41.12 -25.36 -21.11
N ALA A 344 -40.54 -25.70 -22.27
CA ALA A 344 -41.15 -25.47 -23.57
C ALA A 344 -42.47 -26.24 -23.78
N ASP A 345 -42.66 -27.38 -23.10
CA ASP A 345 -43.87 -28.19 -23.21
C ASP A 345 -45.05 -27.60 -22.45
N GLY A 346 -44.82 -26.63 -21.55
CA GLY A 346 -45.87 -26.03 -20.74
C GLY A 346 -46.52 -27.04 -19.79
N THR A 347 -45.72 -27.91 -19.15
CA THR A 347 -46.20 -28.99 -18.25
C THR A 347 -45.59 -28.92 -16.86
N CYS A 348 -46.16 -29.65 -15.90
CA CYS A 348 -45.67 -29.73 -14.51
C CYS A 348 -45.30 -31.17 -14.16
N ARG A 349 -44.60 -31.85 -15.07
CA ARG A 349 -44.26 -33.28 -14.91
C ARG A 349 -43.13 -33.53 -13.94
N GLU A 350 -42.31 -32.51 -13.72
CA GLU A 350 -41.13 -32.57 -12.89
C GLU A 350 -41.45 -32.02 -11.49
N ASN A 351 -40.42 -31.64 -10.75
CA ASN A 351 -40.55 -30.88 -9.50
C ASN A 351 -39.58 -29.69 -9.53
N CYS A 352 -39.67 -28.80 -8.55
CA CYS A 352 -38.79 -27.62 -8.51
C CYS A 352 -37.30 -27.95 -8.57
N ALA A 353 -36.84 -29.02 -7.89
CA ALA A 353 -35.43 -29.40 -7.84
C ALA A 353 -34.88 -29.92 -9.19
N PHE A 354 -35.74 -30.32 -10.12
CA PHE A 354 -35.34 -30.70 -11.48
C PHE A 354 -34.75 -29.50 -12.24
N TYR A 355 -35.27 -28.30 -12.00
CA TYR A 355 -34.89 -27.08 -12.71
C TYR A 355 -33.60 -26.47 -12.13
N THR A 356 -32.49 -27.17 -12.32
CA THR A 356 -31.14 -26.68 -12.02
C THR A 356 -30.71 -25.57 -12.98
N LEU A 357 -31.14 -25.65 -14.24
CA LEU A 357 -31.00 -24.60 -15.25
C LEU A 357 -32.20 -24.60 -16.20
N ALA A 358 -32.89 -23.47 -16.30
CA ALA A 358 -34.09 -23.28 -17.10
C ALA A 358 -34.16 -21.85 -17.67
N GLN A 359 -35.20 -21.57 -18.45
CA GLN A 359 -35.53 -20.25 -18.99
C GLN A 359 -37.04 -20.02 -18.84
N ASN A 360 -37.46 -18.76 -18.84
CA ASN A 360 -38.88 -18.46 -18.93
C ASN A 360 -39.38 -18.77 -20.35
N HIS A 361 -40.43 -19.58 -20.46
CA HIS A 361 -41.05 -20.00 -21.73
C HIS A 361 -42.42 -19.36 -21.98
N GLY A 362 -42.95 -18.58 -21.04
CA GLY A 362 -44.23 -17.93 -21.16
C GLY A 362 -44.84 -17.53 -19.83
N CYS A 363 -46.15 -17.30 -19.87
CA CYS A 363 -46.95 -17.05 -18.69
C CYS A 363 -48.32 -17.74 -18.84
N PHE A 364 -48.45 -18.91 -18.22
CA PHE A 364 -49.65 -19.72 -18.34
C PHE A 364 -50.85 -19.01 -17.73
N LYS A 365 -51.85 -18.69 -18.57
CA LYS A 365 -53.12 -18.06 -18.18
C LYS A 365 -52.95 -16.77 -17.36
N ASP A 366 -51.92 -15.98 -17.64
CA ASP A 366 -51.65 -14.72 -16.95
C ASP A 366 -51.66 -14.85 -15.41
N GLN A 367 -51.14 -15.97 -14.89
CA GLN A 367 -51.05 -16.27 -13.45
C GLN A 367 -50.02 -15.35 -12.75
N PHE A 368 -49.32 -15.80 -11.70
CA PHE A 368 -48.40 -14.92 -10.97
C PHE A 368 -47.29 -14.30 -11.84
N CYS A 369 -46.83 -15.02 -12.87
CA CYS A 369 -45.90 -14.52 -13.90
C CYS A 369 -46.31 -13.18 -14.54
N SER A 370 -47.61 -12.87 -14.63
CA SER A 370 -48.09 -11.58 -15.18
C SER A 370 -48.00 -10.42 -14.19
N LYS A 371 -47.84 -10.74 -12.89
CA LYS A 371 -47.82 -9.79 -11.76
C LYS A 371 -46.41 -9.40 -11.32
N GLN A 372 -45.39 -9.99 -11.95
CA GLN A 372 -43.99 -9.71 -11.68
C GLN A 372 -43.20 -9.52 -12.99
N PRO A 373 -42.04 -8.85 -12.97
CA PRO A 373 -41.16 -8.85 -14.13
C PRO A 373 -40.63 -10.26 -14.41
N ALA A 374 -40.72 -10.72 -15.65
CA ALA A 374 -40.13 -12.01 -16.05
C ALA A 374 -38.61 -12.03 -15.84
N CYS A 375 -38.05 -13.21 -15.57
CA CYS A 375 -36.61 -13.44 -15.68
C CYS A 375 -36.24 -13.59 -17.16
N LYS A 376 -35.51 -12.63 -17.73
CA LYS A 376 -35.21 -12.62 -19.18
C LYS A 376 -33.96 -13.41 -19.58
N GLY A 377 -33.13 -13.78 -18.61
CA GLY A 377 -31.93 -14.57 -18.83
C GLY A 377 -32.14 -16.04 -18.43
N ARG A 378 -31.46 -16.48 -17.38
CA ARG A 378 -31.44 -17.88 -16.93
C ARG A 378 -32.10 -18.00 -15.57
N ILE A 379 -32.90 -19.05 -15.40
CA ILE A 379 -33.46 -19.46 -14.11
C ILE A 379 -32.60 -20.63 -13.62
N ILE A 380 -32.10 -20.54 -12.39
CA ILE A 380 -31.03 -21.41 -11.89
C ILE A 380 -31.40 -21.90 -10.48
N ASP A 381 -31.02 -23.13 -10.16
CA ASP A 381 -31.08 -23.74 -8.81
C ASP A 381 -32.45 -23.53 -8.11
N CYS A 382 -33.51 -24.00 -8.75
CA CYS A 382 -34.85 -23.95 -8.18
C CYS A 382 -35.06 -24.94 -7.02
N GLN A 383 -35.85 -24.52 -6.04
CA GLN A 383 -36.26 -25.35 -4.91
C GLN A 383 -37.73 -25.13 -4.55
N PHE A 384 -38.36 -26.17 -4.00
CA PHE A 384 -39.69 -26.09 -3.42
C PHE A 384 -39.56 -25.73 -1.94
N VAL A 385 -40.38 -24.78 -1.47
CA VAL A 385 -40.38 -24.35 -0.06
C VAL A 385 -41.73 -24.67 0.59
N ASP A 386 -42.82 -24.19 0.00
CA ASP A 386 -44.20 -24.50 0.38
C ASP A 386 -45.14 -24.31 -0.82
N SER A 387 -46.37 -24.81 -0.74
CA SER A 387 -47.36 -24.73 -1.82
C SER A 387 -47.84 -23.29 -2.06
N ASP A 388 -48.09 -22.55 -0.98
CA ASP A 388 -48.78 -21.26 -1.04
C ASP A 388 -48.02 -20.19 -0.26
N MET A 389 -48.02 -18.96 -0.78
CA MET A 389 -47.26 -17.84 -0.21
C MET A 389 -47.88 -16.47 -0.51
N TRP A 390 -47.54 -15.49 0.30
CA TRP A 390 -47.77 -14.06 0.08
C TRP A 390 -46.46 -13.37 -0.26
N VAL A 391 -46.46 -12.70 -1.41
CA VAL A 391 -45.29 -11.97 -1.91
C VAL A 391 -45.54 -10.48 -1.78
N CYS A 392 -44.60 -9.76 -1.17
CA CYS A 392 -44.58 -8.31 -1.23
C CYS A 392 -43.69 -7.83 -2.39
N PRO A 393 -44.26 -7.34 -3.51
CA PRO A 393 -43.46 -6.86 -4.62
C PRO A 393 -42.73 -5.57 -4.28
N ALA A 394 -41.48 -5.49 -4.68
CA ALA A 394 -40.66 -4.29 -4.51
C ALA A 394 -41.16 -3.13 -5.39
N SER A 395 -40.70 -1.92 -5.06
CA SER A 395 -40.94 -0.72 -5.88
C SER A 395 -40.48 -0.92 -7.34
N ALA A 396 -41.24 -0.42 -8.31
CA ALA A 396 -40.86 -0.49 -9.73
C ALA A 396 -39.56 0.26 -10.06
N LYS A 397 -39.12 1.16 -9.18
CA LYS A 397 -37.84 1.88 -9.28
C LYS A 397 -36.70 1.16 -8.54
N SER A 398 -36.98 0.07 -7.84
CA SER A 398 -35.99 -0.70 -7.09
C SER A 398 -35.27 -1.70 -8.00
N ASN A 399 -34.04 -2.06 -7.63
CA ASN A 399 -33.33 -3.19 -8.22
C ASN A 399 -33.88 -4.54 -7.74
N ARG A 400 -34.70 -4.56 -6.68
CA ARG A 400 -35.28 -5.76 -6.06
C ARG A 400 -36.54 -6.20 -6.81
N ARG A 401 -36.88 -7.50 -6.73
CA ARG A 401 -38.14 -8.08 -7.19
C ARG A 401 -39.16 -8.11 -6.04
N TYR A 402 -38.71 -8.47 -4.85
CA TYR A 402 -39.54 -8.59 -3.64
C TYR A 402 -38.93 -7.83 -2.46
N GLU A 403 -39.77 -7.35 -1.54
CA GLU A 403 -39.30 -6.87 -0.24
C GLU A 403 -39.18 -8.04 0.75
N TRP A 404 -40.17 -8.94 0.75
CA TRP A 404 -40.23 -10.16 1.55
C TRP A 404 -41.23 -11.15 0.95
N ILE A 405 -41.12 -12.41 1.38
CA ILE A 405 -42.03 -13.52 1.04
C ILE A 405 -42.45 -14.20 2.36
N GLU A 406 -43.74 -14.52 2.51
CA GLU A 406 -44.29 -15.22 3.67
C GLU A 406 -45.04 -16.46 3.21
N TYR A 407 -44.67 -17.64 3.69
CA TYR A 407 -45.29 -18.93 3.34
C TYR A 407 -46.41 -19.29 4.33
N GLU A 408 -47.38 -20.11 3.90
CA GLU A 408 -48.49 -20.55 4.76
C GLU A 408 -48.05 -21.32 6.02
N ASN A 409 -46.94 -22.04 5.97
CA ASN A 409 -46.35 -22.69 7.16
C ASN A 409 -45.71 -21.72 8.17
N GLY A 410 -45.74 -20.41 7.92
CA GLY A 410 -45.16 -19.38 8.78
C GLY A 410 -43.68 -19.07 8.54
N ARG A 411 -43.02 -19.74 7.57
CA ARG A 411 -41.66 -19.38 7.14
C ARG A 411 -41.68 -18.05 6.41
N THR A 412 -40.72 -17.19 6.72
CA THR A 412 -40.55 -15.89 6.09
C THR A 412 -39.17 -15.75 5.47
N LEU A 413 -39.11 -15.08 4.33
CA LEU A 413 -37.88 -14.71 3.62
C LEU A 413 -37.82 -13.19 3.54
N GLY A 414 -36.73 -12.60 4.03
CA GLY A 414 -36.61 -11.17 4.19
C GLY A 414 -37.39 -10.63 5.40
N ARG A 415 -37.34 -9.31 5.58
CA ARG A 415 -37.94 -8.64 6.75
C ARG A 415 -39.42 -8.32 6.48
N VAL A 416 -40.31 -9.17 6.99
CA VAL A 416 -41.76 -8.97 6.87
C VAL A 416 -42.18 -7.67 7.54
N GLY A 417 -43.00 -6.89 6.84
CA GLY A 417 -43.46 -5.58 7.28
C GLY A 417 -44.52 -5.00 6.36
N SER A 418 -44.76 -3.70 6.44
CA SER A 418 -45.75 -3.03 5.59
C SER A 418 -45.39 -3.18 4.10
N CYS A 419 -46.35 -3.61 3.28
CA CYS A 419 -46.17 -3.76 1.84
C CYS A 419 -46.88 -2.63 1.07
N MET A 420 -46.12 -1.64 0.62
CA MET A 420 -46.68 -0.43 -0.01
C MET A 420 -47.47 -0.71 -1.30
N ARG A 421 -47.08 -1.74 -2.05
CA ARG A 421 -47.73 -2.14 -3.31
C ARG A 421 -48.86 -3.15 -3.13
N GLY A 422 -49.16 -3.52 -1.89
CA GLY A 422 -50.06 -4.62 -1.56
C GLY A 422 -49.38 -5.98 -1.75
N THR A 423 -49.86 -6.97 -1.00
CA THR A 423 -49.37 -8.35 -1.10
C THR A 423 -50.08 -9.09 -2.22
N THR A 424 -49.36 -9.99 -2.88
CA THR A 424 -49.91 -10.87 -3.92
C THR A 424 -49.92 -12.30 -3.39
N LYS A 425 -51.10 -12.94 -3.33
CA LYS A 425 -51.20 -14.37 -3.03
C LYS A 425 -50.76 -15.19 -4.25
N VAL A 426 -49.95 -16.20 -4.01
CA VAL A 426 -49.39 -17.12 -5.01
C VAL A 426 -49.71 -18.53 -4.54
N ASP A 427 -50.64 -19.19 -5.25
CA ASP A 427 -51.17 -20.50 -4.87
C ASP A 427 -50.76 -21.56 -5.90
N SER A 428 -50.20 -22.67 -5.44
CA SER A 428 -49.96 -23.84 -6.30
C SER A 428 -51.29 -24.51 -6.67
N TRP A 429 -51.34 -25.24 -7.79
CA TRP A 429 -52.62 -25.72 -8.33
C TRP A 429 -52.51 -27.07 -9.03
N TRP A 430 -53.66 -27.74 -9.17
CA TRP A 430 -53.76 -29.05 -9.83
C TRP A 430 -54.27 -28.91 -11.27
N ARG A 431 -53.51 -29.45 -12.22
CA ARG A 431 -53.95 -29.64 -13.61
C ARG A 431 -54.62 -31.00 -13.75
N MET A 432 -55.89 -30.99 -14.18
CA MET A 432 -56.69 -32.20 -14.42
C MET A 432 -56.71 -33.17 -13.22
N LEU A 433 -56.59 -32.66 -11.98
CA LEU A 433 -56.55 -33.42 -10.71
C LEU A 433 -55.44 -34.47 -10.58
N LEU A 434 -54.50 -34.56 -11.53
CA LEU A 434 -53.47 -35.59 -11.56
C LEU A 434 -52.04 -35.03 -11.54
N LEU A 435 -51.88 -33.75 -11.91
CA LEU A 435 -50.56 -33.12 -12.00
C LEU A 435 -50.54 -31.84 -11.17
N HIS A 436 -49.69 -31.79 -10.15
CA HIS A 436 -49.51 -30.60 -9.32
C HIS A 436 -48.53 -29.65 -10.00
N CYS A 437 -48.90 -28.37 -10.09
CA CYS A 437 -48.09 -27.31 -10.66
C CYS A 437 -47.65 -26.38 -9.54
N SER A 438 -46.44 -26.59 -9.04
CA SER A 438 -45.91 -25.88 -7.89
C SER A 438 -45.26 -24.57 -8.30
N TYR A 439 -45.28 -23.59 -7.40
CA TYR A 439 -44.40 -22.43 -7.51
C TYR A 439 -43.05 -22.72 -6.86
N CYS A 440 -41.99 -22.49 -7.60
CA CYS A 440 -40.62 -22.74 -7.20
C CYS A 440 -39.93 -21.43 -6.84
N LEU A 441 -39.08 -21.47 -5.81
CA LEU A 441 -38.14 -20.39 -5.52
C LEU A 441 -36.81 -20.73 -6.19
N CYS A 442 -36.39 -19.86 -7.10
CA CYS A 442 -35.20 -20.03 -7.93
C CYS A 442 -34.29 -18.80 -7.83
N LEU A 443 -33.14 -18.85 -8.51
CA LEU A 443 -32.29 -17.70 -8.78
C LEU A 443 -32.47 -17.26 -10.23
N CYS A 444 -32.66 -15.97 -10.44
CA CYS A 444 -32.69 -15.35 -11.75
C CYS A 444 -31.37 -14.65 -12.03
N GLU A 445 -30.72 -15.09 -13.11
CA GLU A 445 -29.69 -14.32 -13.80
C GLU A 445 -30.35 -13.53 -14.92
N ASP A 446 -30.53 -12.22 -14.73
CA ASP A 446 -31.30 -11.38 -15.65
C ASP A 446 -30.50 -11.03 -16.92
N ASP A 447 -31.18 -10.51 -17.93
CA ASP A 447 -30.51 -10.13 -19.18
C ASP A 447 -29.51 -8.98 -18.99
N VAL A 448 -28.53 -8.89 -19.90
CA VAL A 448 -27.52 -7.82 -19.91
C VAL A 448 -28.11 -6.41 -20.10
N ASN A 449 -29.34 -6.32 -20.63
CA ASN A 449 -30.02 -5.04 -20.85
C ASN A 449 -30.53 -4.41 -19.54
N THR A 450 -30.75 -5.22 -18.51
CA THR A 450 -31.23 -4.75 -17.21
C THR A 450 -30.18 -4.90 -16.11
N ALA A 451 -29.32 -5.91 -16.18
CA ALA A 451 -28.27 -6.16 -15.20
C ALA A 451 -27.08 -5.18 -15.32
N GLU A 452 -26.50 -4.83 -14.17
CA GLU A 452 -25.30 -3.97 -14.08
C GLU A 452 -24.15 -4.78 -13.47
N ARG A 453 -23.48 -5.56 -14.31
CA ARG A 453 -22.56 -6.63 -13.90
C ARG A 453 -21.30 -6.72 -14.75
N PHE A 454 -20.82 -5.58 -15.26
CA PHE A 454 -19.67 -5.50 -16.16
C PHE A 454 -18.44 -4.91 -15.46
N PHE A 455 -17.27 -5.50 -15.69
CA PHE A 455 -15.98 -5.01 -15.21
C PHE A 455 -15.07 -4.66 -16.38
N SER A 456 -14.54 -3.45 -16.41
CA SER A 456 -13.59 -3.01 -17.42
C SER A 456 -12.24 -3.69 -17.23
N MET A 457 -11.70 -4.26 -18.31
CA MET A 457 -10.34 -4.81 -18.37
C MET A 457 -9.33 -3.84 -18.99
N LYS A 458 -9.76 -2.63 -19.37
CA LYS A 458 -8.85 -1.58 -19.84
C LYS A 458 -7.87 -1.17 -18.73
N GLU A 459 -6.60 -1.07 -19.09
CA GLU A 459 -5.54 -0.66 -18.17
C GLU A 459 -5.67 0.81 -17.74
N ALA A 460 -5.42 1.04 -16.44
CA ALA A 460 -5.26 2.36 -15.84
C ALA A 460 -3.78 2.55 -15.47
N VAL A 461 -3.07 3.37 -16.24
CA VAL A 461 -1.60 3.54 -16.16
C VAL A 461 -1.27 5.02 -16.02
N ALA A 462 -0.32 5.34 -15.15
CA ALA A 462 0.22 6.70 -15.01
C ALA A 462 1.06 7.08 -16.23
N ASP A 463 1.28 8.38 -16.46
CA ASP A 463 2.17 8.83 -17.52
C ASP A 463 3.67 8.64 -17.15
N VAL A 464 4.12 7.38 -17.23
CA VAL A 464 5.48 6.96 -16.86
C VAL A 464 6.54 7.67 -17.71
N LYS A 465 6.23 8.00 -18.97
CA LYS A 465 7.16 8.73 -19.87
C LYS A 465 7.46 10.13 -19.34
N ASN A 466 6.48 10.77 -18.69
CA ASN A 466 6.62 12.05 -18.03
C ASN A 466 6.92 11.92 -16.53
N ASN A 467 7.56 10.81 -16.13
CA ASN A 467 8.03 10.53 -14.77
C ASN A 467 6.91 10.54 -13.71
N LYS A 468 5.70 10.11 -14.07
CA LYS A 468 4.58 10.00 -13.15
C LYS A 468 4.39 8.59 -12.62
N VAL A 469 3.92 8.52 -11.37
CA VAL A 469 3.63 7.28 -10.65
C VAL A 469 2.22 7.32 -10.07
N ILE A 470 1.67 6.16 -9.72
CA ILE A 470 0.37 6.08 -9.04
C ILE A 470 0.53 6.57 -7.60
N THR A 471 -0.41 7.41 -7.16
CA THR A 471 -0.49 7.93 -5.78
C THR A 471 -1.79 7.55 -5.07
N GLY A 472 -2.76 7.03 -5.81
CA GLY A 472 -4.01 6.48 -5.29
C GLY A 472 -4.77 5.67 -6.32
N VAL A 473 -5.70 4.85 -5.85
CA VAL A 473 -6.54 3.95 -6.65
C VAL A 473 -7.97 3.98 -6.12
N ARG A 474 -8.94 3.73 -7.00
CA ARG A 474 -10.35 3.49 -6.62
C ARG A 474 -11.07 2.70 -7.68
N LEU A 475 -12.18 2.09 -7.30
CA LEU A 475 -13.20 1.61 -8.23
C LEU A 475 -14.24 2.71 -8.43
N VAL A 476 -14.74 2.85 -9.65
CA VAL A 476 -15.87 3.74 -9.96
C VAL A 476 -16.82 3.03 -10.90
N LYS A 477 -18.11 3.13 -10.63
CA LYS A 477 -19.15 2.69 -11.55
C LYS A 477 -19.53 3.84 -12.48
N HIS A 478 -19.50 3.59 -13.79
CA HIS A 478 -20.00 4.53 -14.79
C HIS A 478 -20.94 3.80 -15.75
N GLY A 479 -22.21 4.22 -15.76
CA GLY A 479 -23.26 3.43 -16.38
C GLY A 479 -23.32 2.06 -15.72
N LYS A 480 -23.14 1.00 -16.50
CA LYS A 480 -23.19 -0.39 -16.03
C LYS A 480 -21.82 -1.02 -15.75
N VAL A 481 -20.74 -0.27 -15.93
CA VAL A 481 -19.38 -0.79 -15.93
C VAL A 481 -18.58 -0.28 -14.74
N PHE A 482 -17.97 -1.20 -14.01
CA PHE A 482 -16.97 -0.91 -12.98
C PHE A 482 -15.60 -0.69 -13.62
N HIS A 483 -14.97 0.44 -13.31
CA HIS A 483 -13.65 0.81 -13.82
C HIS A 483 -12.66 1.00 -12.67
N LEU A 484 -11.43 0.55 -12.88
CA LEU A 484 -10.29 1.02 -12.11
C LEU A 484 -9.96 2.45 -12.51
N GLN A 485 -9.77 3.31 -11.51
CA GLN A 485 -9.30 4.67 -11.69
C GLN A 485 -8.09 4.92 -10.79
N ILE A 486 -7.11 5.63 -11.32
CA ILE A 486 -5.88 5.98 -10.60
C ILE A 486 -5.77 7.49 -10.41
N SER A 487 -5.08 7.90 -9.37
CA SER A 487 -4.49 9.24 -9.28
C SER A 487 -3.00 9.13 -9.55
N GLU A 488 -2.47 10.07 -10.32
CA GLU A 488 -1.05 10.14 -10.66
C GLU A 488 -0.39 11.38 -10.05
N GLY A 489 0.89 11.26 -9.72
CA GLY A 489 1.73 12.35 -9.23
C GLY A 489 3.13 12.27 -9.84
N THR A 490 3.87 13.37 -9.79
CA THR A 490 5.22 13.43 -10.39
C THR A 490 6.26 12.95 -9.39
N LEU A 491 7.00 11.91 -9.76
CA LEU A 491 8.13 11.42 -8.98
C LEU A 491 9.30 12.39 -9.09
N SER A 492 9.92 12.70 -7.97
CA SER A 492 11.13 13.50 -7.86
C SER A 492 12.21 12.71 -7.12
N GLU A 493 13.39 13.31 -7.02
CA GLU A 493 14.52 12.76 -6.29
C GLU A 493 14.13 12.20 -4.92
N ARG A 494 14.73 11.06 -4.57
CA ARG A 494 14.58 10.34 -3.31
C ARG A 494 13.14 9.93 -2.95
N GLY A 495 12.33 9.65 -3.97
CA GLY A 495 10.97 9.15 -3.76
C GLY A 495 9.96 10.23 -3.34
N SER A 496 10.36 11.51 -3.34
CA SER A 496 9.43 12.61 -3.10
C SER A 496 8.40 12.69 -4.21
N ILE A 497 7.13 12.82 -3.85
CA ILE A 497 6.03 12.98 -4.80
C ILE A 497 5.53 14.42 -4.77
N THR A 498 5.34 14.99 -5.95
CA THR A 498 4.47 16.16 -6.13
C THR A 498 3.07 15.66 -6.49
N PRO A 499 2.07 15.91 -5.64
CA PRO A 499 0.70 15.48 -5.88
C PRO A 499 0.17 15.92 -7.24
N GLY A 500 -0.61 15.04 -7.87
CA GLY A 500 -1.34 15.36 -9.09
C GLY A 500 -2.83 15.14 -8.93
N THR A 501 -3.48 14.69 -10.00
CA THR A 501 -4.94 14.60 -10.08
C THR A 501 -5.37 13.16 -10.43
N TRP A 502 -6.67 12.92 -10.35
CA TRP A 502 -7.27 11.67 -10.82
C TRP A 502 -7.25 11.64 -12.36
N VAL A 503 -6.76 10.53 -12.91
CA VAL A 503 -6.77 10.30 -14.36
C VAL A 503 -8.20 9.98 -14.79
N PRO A 504 -8.76 10.64 -15.82
CA PRO A 504 -10.09 10.32 -16.32
C PRO A 504 -10.21 8.85 -16.74
N ILE A 505 -11.31 8.20 -16.35
CA ILE A 505 -11.58 6.82 -16.80
C ILE A 505 -11.87 6.77 -18.31
N LYS A 506 -11.42 5.70 -18.96
CA LYS A 506 -11.74 5.39 -20.35
C LYS A 506 -13.15 4.78 -20.41
N LYS A 507 -14.17 5.64 -20.32
CA LYS A 507 -15.59 5.27 -20.35
C LYS A 507 -15.96 4.59 -21.68
N PHE A 508 -16.84 3.61 -21.63
CA PHE A 508 -17.44 2.97 -22.82
C PHE A 508 -18.77 2.33 -22.44
N ASP A 509 -19.59 2.03 -23.45
CA ASP A 509 -20.80 1.21 -23.30
C ASP A 509 -20.50 -0.22 -23.81
N PRO A 510 -20.80 -1.29 -23.04
CA PRO A 510 -20.63 -2.67 -23.49
C PRO A 510 -21.35 -3.02 -24.81
N PHE A 511 -22.41 -2.29 -25.18
CA PHE A 511 -23.20 -2.53 -26.38
C PHE A 511 -22.73 -1.69 -27.59
N GLU A 512 -21.70 -0.85 -27.42
CA GLU A 512 -21.14 -0.04 -28.50
C GLU A 512 -20.34 -0.88 -29.50
N SER A 513 -20.44 -0.54 -30.79
CA SER A 513 -19.68 -1.20 -31.85
C SER A 513 -18.17 -1.05 -31.62
N GLY A 514 -17.46 -2.17 -31.59
CA GLY A 514 -15.99 -2.22 -31.45
C GLY A 514 -15.51 -2.54 -30.04
N ILE A 515 -16.39 -2.50 -29.04
CA ILE A 515 -16.13 -3.00 -27.68
C ILE A 515 -16.38 -4.50 -27.66
N LYS A 516 -15.44 -5.28 -27.11
CA LYS A 516 -15.51 -6.75 -27.11
C LYS A 516 -15.39 -7.35 -25.70
N GLU A 517 -16.32 -8.22 -25.36
CA GLU A 517 -16.21 -9.06 -24.17
C GLU A 517 -14.96 -9.95 -24.23
N GLY A 518 -14.29 -10.15 -23.09
CA GLY A 518 -13.04 -10.89 -23.01
C GLY A 518 -11.79 -10.10 -23.46
N VAL A 519 -11.98 -8.89 -24.02
CA VAL A 519 -10.88 -7.98 -24.39
C VAL A 519 -10.99 -6.65 -23.66
N ASP A 520 -12.13 -5.96 -23.77
CA ASP A 520 -12.36 -4.65 -23.18
C ASP A 520 -13.04 -4.74 -21.81
N TYR A 521 -13.91 -5.73 -21.63
CA TYR A 521 -14.66 -5.94 -20.38
C TYR A 521 -14.99 -7.43 -20.15
N HIS A 522 -15.36 -7.73 -18.91
CA HIS A 522 -15.90 -9.03 -18.47
C HIS A 522 -17.33 -8.86 -17.96
N THR A 523 -18.23 -9.78 -18.33
CA THR A 523 -19.59 -9.85 -17.77
C THR A 523 -19.63 -10.94 -16.72
N LEU A 524 -20.04 -10.60 -15.49
CA LEU A 524 -20.28 -11.63 -14.48
C LEU A 524 -21.44 -12.52 -14.91
N THR A 525 -21.26 -13.83 -14.82
CA THR A 525 -22.27 -14.85 -15.07
C THR A 525 -22.23 -15.87 -13.93
N TYR A 526 -23.25 -16.72 -13.78
CA TYR A 526 -23.27 -17.78 -12.78
C TYR A 526 -21.94 -18.56 -12.76
N GLU A 527 -21.37 -18.93 -13.90
CA GLU A 527 -20.13 -19.70 -13.95
C GLU A 527 -18.85 -18.86 -13.81
N ARG A 528 -18.93 -17.54 -14.03
CA ARG A 528 -17.77 -16.62 -14.09
C ARG A 528 -18.00 -15.38 -13.22
N ARG A 529 -18.24 -15.63 -11.94
CA ARG A 529 -18.56 -14.63 -10.90
C ARG A 529 -17.49 -14.50 -9.81
N ALA A 530 -16.35 -15.16 -9.97
CA ALA A 530 -15.26 -15.10 -9.01
C ALA A 530 -14.35 -13.89 -9.27
N ILE A 531 -13.87 -13.26 -8.20
CA ILE A 531 -12.82 -12.25 -8.21
C ILE A 531 -11.69 -12.69 -7.29
N ASP A 532 -10.45 -12.58 -7.77
CA ASP A 532 -9.27 -12.92 -7.00
C ASP A 532 -8.94 -11.80 -5.99
N LEU A 533 -8.66 -12.21 -4.75
CA LEU A 533 -8.30 -11.35 -3.63
C LEU A 533 -6.77 -11.35 -3.48
N ASP A 534 -6.11 -10.74 -4.47
CA ASP A 534 -4.65 -10.71 -4.55
C ASP A 534 -4.07 -9.39 -4.04
N GLU A 535 -3.15 -9.52 -3.10
CA GLU A 535 -2.28 -8.44 -2.62
C GLU A 535 -0.93 -8.49 -3.33
N LEU A 536 -0.68 -7.57 -4.28
CA LEU A 536 0.52 -7.58 -5.11
C LEU A 536 1.47 -6.43 -4.74
N ASP A 537 2.77 -6.73 -4.68
CA ASP A 537 3.80 -5.74 -4.45
C ASP A 537 4.92 -5.80 -5.48
N SER A 538 5.47 -4.65 -5.81
CA SER A 538 6.59 -4.55 -6.74
C SER A 538 7.88 -5.10 -6.11
N PRO A 539 8.78 -5.69 -6.92
CA PRO A 539 10.11 -6.02 -6.44
C PRO A 539 10.87 -4.77 -5.98
N ALA A 540 11.94 -5.00 -5.23
CA ALA A 540 12.81 -3.93 -4.77
C ALA A 540 13.31 -3.04 -5.93
N GLY A 541 13.42 -1.73 -5.67
CA GLY A 541 13.82 -0.76 -6.68
C GLY A 541 12.76 -0.43 -7.74
N HIS A 542 11.52 -0.88 -7.55
CA HIS A 542 10.40 -0.60 -8.45
C HIS A 542 9.24 0.08 -7.74
N VAL A 543 8.36 0.71 -8.52
CA VAL A 543 7.20 1.47 -8.06
C VAL A 543 5.95 1.13 -8.86
N LEU A 544 4.79 1.38 -8.25
CA LEU A 544 3.49 1.17 -8.86
C LEU A 544 3.20 2.24 -9.93
N THR A 545 2.90 1.79 -11.14
CA THR A 545 2.66 2.67 -12.30
C THR A 545 1.40 2.33 -13.09
N GLY A 546 0.75 1.21 -12.80
CA GLY A 546 -0.50 0.83 -13.45
C GLY A 546 -1.25 -0.24 -12.67
N VAL A 547 -2.54 -0.36 -12.93
CA VAL A 547 -3.42 -1.43 -12.45
C VAL A 547 -4.37 -1.84 -13.57
N ARG A 548 -4.78 -3.11 -13.60
CA ARG A 548 -5.83 -3.58 -14.50
C ARG A 548 -6.51 -4.83 -13.96
N PHE A 549 -7.70 -5.10 -14.46
CA PHE A 549 -8.29 -6.43 -14.39
C PHE A 549 -7.97 -7.22 -15.65
N SER A 550 -7.83 -8.53 -15.52
CA SER A 550 -7.71 -9.47 -16.61
C SER A 550 -8.51 -10.74 -16.28
N MET A 551 -8.77 -11.59 -17.28
CA MET A 551 -9.37 -12.90 -17.05
C MET A 551 -8.30 -13.98 -17.10
N ILE A 552 -8.19 -14.77 -16.05
CA ILE A 552 -7.41 -16.01 -16.02
C ILE A 552 -8.37 -17.13 -15.61
N GLY A 553 -8.69 -18.03 -16.55
CA GLY A 553 -9.75 -19.02 -16.33
C GLY A 553 -11.13 -18.37 -16.18
N SER A 554 -11.85 -18.73 -15.11
CA SER A 554 -13.18 -18.21 -14.75
C SER A 554 -13.15 -16.99 -13.82
N HIS A 555 -11.96 -16.57 -13.35
CA HIS A 555 -11.81 -15.55 -12.33
C HIS A 555 -11.40 -14.19 -12.93
N LEU A 556 -11.93 -13.13 -12.33
CA LEU A 556 -11.47 -11.77 -12.56
C LEU A 556 -10.20 -11.55 -11.73
N HIS A 557 -9.06 -11.45 -12.42
CA HIS A 557 -7.74 -11.33 -11.83
C HIS A 557 -7.30 -9.87 -11.75
N PHE A 558 -6.59 -9.49 -10.69
CA PHE A 558 -6.04 -8.15 -10.51
C PHE A 558 -4.54 -8.14 -10.77
N GLU A 559 -4.08 -7.21 -11.61
CA GLU A 559 -2.66 -7.07 -11.95
C GLU A 559 -2.15 -5.65 -11.66
N ILE A 560 -0.88 -5.57 -11.30
CA ILE A 560 -0.17 -4.30 -11.13
C ILE A 560 0.92 -4.14 -12.18
N ARG A 561 1.16 -2.91 -12.62
CA ARG A 561 2.31 -2.57 -13.47
C ARG A 561 3.40 -1.95 -12.61
N SER A 562 4.52 -2.66 -12.57
CA SER A 562 5.73 -2.30 -11.83
C SER A 562 6.75 -1.67 -12.76
N THR A 563 7.34 -0.55 -12.37
CA THR A 563 8.39 0.14 -13.14
C THR A 563 9.63 0.37 -12.28
N PRO A 564 10.83 -0.05 -12.73
CA PRO A 564 12.06 0.26 -12.01
C PRO A 564 12.34 1.75 -12.00
N PHE A 565 12.92 2.24 -10.92
CA PHE A 565 13.30 3.65 -10.78
C PHE A 565 14.63 3.80 -10.06
N ASN A 566 15.32 4.89 -10.35
CA ASN A 566 16.50 5.28 -9.58
C ASN A 566 16.06 6.15 -8.40
N TYR A 567 16.26 5.67 -7.17
CA TYR A 567 15.82 6.38 -5.97
C TYR A 567 16.46 7.76 -5.84
N ALA A 568 17.78 7.87 -5.98
CA ALA A 568 18.51 9.14 -5.81
C ALA A 568 18.02 10.25 -6.75
N THR A 569 17.83 9.93 -8.03
CA THR A 569 17.41 10.89 -9.07
C THR A 569 15.90 10.98 -9.26
N GLY A 570 15.14 9.99 -8.77
CA GLY A 570 13.70 9.88 -8.97
C GLY A 570 13.29 9.56 -10.41
N ARG A 571 14.19 9.04 -11.26
CA ARG A 571 13.89 8.76 -12.68
C ARG A 571 13.37 7.34 -12.90
N LEU A 572 12.26 7.23 -13.63
CA LEU A 572 11.65 5.96 -14.05
C LEU A 572 12.31 5.38 -15.30
N ALA A 573 12.53 4.07 -15.31
CA ALA A 573 12.92 3.30 -16.49
C ALA A 573 11.67 2.78 -17.21
N TYR A 574 10.97 3.67 -17.93
CA TYR A 574 9.66 3.40 -18.53
C TYR A 574 9.66 2.25 -19.56
N ASP A 575 10.79 2.00 -20.20
CA ASP A 575 11.02 0.93 -21.18
C ASP A 575 11.11 -0.46 -20.52
N LYS A 576 11.28 -0.50 -19.20
CA LYS A 576 11.42 -1.72 -18.39
C LYS A 576 10.20 -1.98 -17.50
N SER A 577 9.06 -1.33 -17.76
CA SER A 577 7.83 -1.64 -17.03
C SER A 577 7.38 -3.08 -17.30
N GLN A 578 6.86 -3.74 -16.28
CA GLN A 578 6.32 -5.10 -16.35
C GLN A 578 5.00 -5.22 -15.60
N TRP A 579 4.09 -6.06 -16.10
CA TRP A 579 2.89 -6.46 -15.38
C TRP A 579 3.25 -7.61 -14.43
N ILE A 580 2.74 -7.53 -13.20
CA ILE A 580 2.89 -8.53 -12.15
C ILE A 580 1.48 -9.02 -11.82
N SER A 581 1.32 -10.34 -11.80
CA SER A 581 0.11 -11.09 -11.53
C SER A 581 0.42 -12.22 -10.54
N ASN A 582 -0.63 -12.75 -9.92
CA ASN A 582 -0.57 -14.07 -9.28
C ASN A 582 -1.21 -15.06 -10.26
N ASP A 583 -0.45 -16.07 -10.70
CA ASP A 583 -0.89 -16.98 -11.77
C ASP A 583 -1.52 -18.28 -11.22
N ASN A 584 -1.86 -18.34 -9.92
CA ASN A 584 -2.40 -19.53 -9.23
C ASN A 584 -3.85 -19.86 -9.62
N THR A 585 -4.06 -20.71 -10.62
CA THR A 585 -5.42 -21.10 -11.06
C THR A 585 -5.88 -22.42 -10.43
N ASP A 586 -7.15 -22.80 -10.62
CA ASP A 586 -7.67 -24.13 -10.23
C ASP A 586 -6.86 -25.31 -10.82
N GLY A 587 -6.12 -25.06 -11.91
CA GLY A 587 -5.28 -26.06 -12.57
C GLY A 587 -3.81 -26.05 -12.17
N THR A 588 -3.37 -25.18 -11.25
CA THR A 588 -1.99 -25.18 -10.74
C THR A 588 -1.81 -26.16 -9.57
N ASP A 589 -0.56 -26.47 -9.22
CA ASP A 589 -0.24 -27.35 -8.08
C ASP A 589 -0.70 -26.75 -6.72
N THR A 590 -0.88 -25.43 -6.66
CA THR A 590 -1.37 -24.68 -5.50
C THR A 590 -2.53 -23.78 -5.93
N PRO A 591 -3.76 -24.30 -6.00
CA PRO A 591 -4.93 -23.52 -6.36
C PRO A 591 -5.31 -22.56 -5.23
N ARG A 592 -5.93 -21.44 -5.59
CA ARG A 592 -6.45 -20.44 -4.65
C ARG A 592 -7.50 -21.04 -3.72
N SER A 593 -7.58 -20.52 -2.51
CA SER A 593 -8.64 -20.91 -1.56
C SER A 593 -9.86 -20.00 -1.66
N ARG A 594 -11.06 -20.59 -1.62
CA ARG A 594 -12.31 -19.83 -1.60
C ARG A 594 -12.53 -19.19 -0.24
N LEU A 595 -12.88 -17.90 -0.23
CA LEU A 595 -13.49 -17.23 0.90
C LEU A 595 -15.01 -17.46 0.83
N GLU A 596 -15.54 -18.24 1.77
CA GLU A 596 -16.98 -18.51 1.84
C GLU A 596 -17.72 -17.41 2.59
N LEU A 597 -18.84 -16.94 2.01
CA LEU A 597 -19.72 -15.99 2.67
C LEU A 597 -20.82 -16.76 3.41
N HIS A 598 -20.78 -16.73 4.75
CA HIS A 598 -21.75 -17.44 5.58
C HIS A 598 -22.96 -16.54 5.89
N TYR A 599 -24.14 -16.94 5.42
CA TYR A 599 -25.42 -16.22 5.60
C TYR A 599 -25.35 -14.72 5.24
N PRO A 600 -24.91 -14.35 4.03
CA PRO A 600 -24.57 -12.96 3.75
C PRO A 600 -25.82 -12.05 3.64
N ASP A 601 -26.03 -11.13 4.60
CA ASP A 601 -27.00 -10.03 4.48
C ASP A 601 -26.36 -8.79 3.80
N ILE A 602 -27.17 -7.76 3.54
CA ILE A 602 -26.75 -6.52 2.90
C ILE A 602 -25.71 -5.79 3.78
N PRO A 603 -24.50 -5.51 3.25
CA PRO A 603 -23.41 -4.95 4.04
C PRO A 603 -23.68 -3.54 4.55
N SER A 604 -24.39 -2.71 3.77
CA SER A 604 -24.75 -1.33 4.14
C SER A 604 -25.75 -1.22 5.31
N ARG A 605 -26.36 -2.33 5.75
CA ARG A 605 -27.21 -2.38 6.96
C ARG A 605 -26.40 -2.52 8.26
N SER A 606 -25.11 -2.86 8.18
CA SER A 606 -24.26 -2.98 9.37
C SER A 606 -23.92 -1.61 9.94
N HIS A 607 -23.97 -1.50 11.27
CA HIS A 607 -23.47 -0.34 12.02
C HIS A 607 -22.07 -0.58 12.61
N VAL A 608 -21.51 -1.77 12.39
CA VAL A 608 -20.17 -2.15 12.85
C VAL A 608 -19.23 -2.11 11.66
N SER A 609 -18.03 -1.55 11.87
CA SER A 609 -17.00 -1.54 10.84
C SER A 609 -16.54 -2.96 10.52
N LEU A 610 -16.42 -3.26 9.23
CA LEU A 610 -16.04 -4.56 8.71
C LEU A 610 -14.50 -4.62 8.55
N PRO A 611 -13.81 -5.55 9.24
CA PRO A 611 -12.38 -5.73 9.11
C PRO A 611 -12.04 -6.36 7.75
N VAL A 612 -10.76 -6.30 7.38
CA VAL A 612 -10.23 -7.13 6.28
C VAL A 612 -10.14 -8.57 6.78
N ASP A 613 -10.94 -9.47 6.21
CA ASP A 613 -11.03 -10.90 6.53
C ASP A 613 -10.34 -11.79 5.50
N SER A 614 -10.17 -11.30 4.27
CA SER A 614 -9.43 -12.00 3.22
C SER A 614 -7.93 -12.04 3.45
N LYS A 615 -7.27 -13.02 2.82
CA LYS A 615 -5.82 -13.17 2.69
C LYS A 615 -5.43 -13.18 1.22
N HIS A 616 -4.16 -12.87 0.94
CA HIS A 616 -3.55 -13.11 -0.37
C HIS A 616 -3.77 -14.57 -0.83
N ASP A 617 -3.91 -14.79 -2.14
CA ASP A 617 -4.15 -16.10 -2.76
C ASP A 617 -5.52 -16.72 -2.40
N GLN A 618 -6.51 -15.86 -2.20
CA GLN A 618 -7.91 -16.24 -2.05
C GLN A 618 -8.76 -15.71 -3.21
N TYR A 619 -9.98 -16.21 -3.34
CA TYR A 619 -11.00 -15.64 -4.21
C TYR A 619 -12.36 -15.65 -3.53
N VAL A 620 -13.26 -14.76 -3.94
CA VAL A 620 -14.66 -14.75 -3.51
C VAL A 620 -15.56 -14.68 -4.73
N GLU A 621 -16.74 -15.27 -4.60
CA GLU A 621 -17.76 -15.25 -5.66
C GLU A 621 -18.83 -14.22 -5.34
N PHE A 622 -19.21 -13.43 -6.35
CA PHE A 622 -20.45 -12.67 -6.28
C PHE A 622 -21.63 -13.64 -6.24
N THR A 623 -22.43 -13.59 -5.20
CA THR A 623 -23.58 -14.45 -4.98
C THR A 623 -24.79 -13.64 -4.55
N HIS A 624 -25.93 -14.30 -4.35
CA HIS A 624 -27.12 -13.67 -3.80
C HIS A 624 -26.98 -13.47 -2.28
N SER A 625 -27.67 -12.47 -1.74
CA SER A 625 -27.88 -12.35 -0.30
C SER A 625 -28.64 -13.56 0.25
N ASP A 626 -28.56 -13.78 1.56
CA ASP A 626 -29.24 -14.89 2.20
C ASP A 626 -30.77 -14.85 1.95
N PHE A 627 -31.37 -16.03 1.76
CA PHE A 627 -32.81 -16.14 1.50
C PHE A 627 -33.64 -15.69 2.70
N ASP A 628 -33.28 -16.12 3.91
CA ASP A 628 -34.03 -15.80 5.12
C ASP A 628 -33.81 -14.31 5.50
N ALA A 629 -32.60 -13.76 5.32
CA ALA A 629 -32.30 -12.37 5.66
C ALA A 629 -32.84 -11.34 4.65
N ASP A 630 -32.82 -11.65 3.35
CA ASP A 630 -33.09 -10.66 2.29
C ASP A 630 -33.84 -11.22 1.07
N ALA A 631 -34.45 -12.40 1.18
CA ALA A 631 -35.13 -13.09 0.07
C ALA A 631 -34.25 -13.24 -1.19
N ALA A 632 -32.93 -13.32 -1.00
CA ALA A 632 -31.94 -13.38 -2.08
C ALA A 632 -32.05 -12.23 -3.10
N GLN A 633 -32.46 -11.03 -2.69
CA GLN A 633 -32.78 -9.94 -3.61
C GLN A 633 -31.58 -9.06 -4.00
N SER A 634 -30.45 -9.20 -3.32
CA SER A 634 -29.25 -8.38 -3.54
C SER A 634 -28.07 -9.26 -3.99
N THR A 635 -27.17 -8.73 -4.82
CA THR A 635 -25.92 -9.42 -5.15
C THR A 635 -24.81 -8.90 -4.25
N VAL A 636 -24.12 -9.82 -3.56
CA VAL A 636 -23.06 -9.56 -2.58
C VAL A 636 -21.79 -10.30 -3.00
N PRO A 637 -20.59 -9.82 -2.66
CA PRO A 637 -20.29 -8.58 -1.92
C PRO A 637 -20.63 -7.30 -2.69
N PHE A 638 -20.78 -6.18 -1.98
CA PHE A 638 -20.82 -4.85 -2.61
C PHE A 638 -19.40 -4.39 -2.98
N ILE A 639 -19.29 -3.31 -3.76
CA ILE A 639 -18.01 -2.75 -4.19
C ILE A 639 -17.75 -1.45 -3.42
N ASP A 640 -16.64 -1.35 -2.70
CA ASP A 640 -16.18 -0.11 -2.11
C ASP A 640 -15.60 0.81 -3.20
N VAL A 641 -16.23 1.96 -3.41
CA VAL A 641 -15.83 2.95 -4.42
C VAL A 641 -15.09 4.15 -3.82
N GLN A 642 -14.80 4.10 -2.52
CA GLN A 642 -14.05 5.15 -1.86
C GLN A 642 -12.62 5.25 -2.39
N PRO A 643 -12.06 6.47 -2.49
CA PRO A 643 -10.68 6.65 -2.91
C PRO A 643 -9.69 6.14 -1.88
N VAL A 644 -8.80 5.25 -2.31
CA VAL A 644 -7.63 4.81 -1.54
C VAL A 644 -6.43 5.61 -2.02
N GLN A 645 -6.14 6.71 -1.33
CA GLN A 645 -5.04 7.61 -1.63
C GLN A 645 -4.28 7.95 -0.37
N THR A 646 -2.96 8.05 -0.48
CA THR A 646 -2.11 8.54 0.61
C THR A 646 -2.44 10.01 0.89
N LEU A 647 -2.12 10.53 2.07
CA LEU A 647 -2.42 11.91 2.44
C LEU A 647 -1.95 12.90 1.36
N LYS A 648 -2.92 13.57 0.72
CA LYS A 648 -2.72 14.48 -0.43
C LYS A 648 -1.96 13.85 -1.62
N GLY A 649 -1.90 12.53 -1.75
CA GLY A 649 -1.13 11.84 -2.79
C GLY A 649 0.39 12.03 -2.65
N GLY A 650 0.89 12.26 -1.43
CA GLY A 650 2.27 12.64 -1.17
C GLY A 650 3.26 11.48 -0.97
N ALA A 651 2.79 10.25 -0.87
CA ALA A 651 3.65 9.08 -0.62
C ALA A 651 3.78 8.18 -1.85
N LEU A 652 4.96 7.56 -1.96
CA LEU A 652 5.30 6.64 -3.03
C LEU A 652 4.68 5.27 -2.78
N LEU A 653 4.06 4.68 -3.81
CA LEU A 653 3.44 3.37 -3.76
C LEU A 653 4.29 2.32 -4.49
N SER A 654 4.40 1.13 -3.92
CA SER A 654 5.07 -0.02 -4.53
C SER A 654 4.09 -1.09 -5.01
N GLY A 655 2.90 -1.17 -4.42
CA GLY A 655 1.95 -2.24 -4.72
C GLY A 655 0.50 -1.83 -4.55
N ALA A 656 -0.39 -2.71 -4.99
CA ALA A 656 -1.83 -2.60 -4.82
C ALA A 656 -2.46 -4.00 -4.75
N GLY A 657 -3.67 -4.07 -4.22
CA GLY A 657 -4.41 -5.33 -4.15
C GLY A 657 -5.91 -5.14 -4.04
N VAL A 658 -6.61 -6.26 -4.16
CA VAL A 658 -8.05 -6.39 -3.94
C VAL A 658 -8.25 -7.21 -2.68
N VAL A 659 -9.09 -6.74 -1.77
CA VAL A 659 -9.41 -7.41 -0.51
C VAL A 659 -10.92 -7.49 -0.31
N HIS A 660 -11.34 -8.48 0.46
CA HIS A 660 -12.69 -8.52 1.02
C HIS A 660 -12.66 -7.92 2.43
N ARG A 661 -13.71 -7.16 2.76
CA ARG A 661 -13.97 -6.65 4.10
C ARG A 661 -15.33 -7.13 4.54
N GLY A 662 -15.37 -8.06 5.49
CA GLY A 662 -16.62 -8.71 5.89
C GLY A 662 -16.56 -9.39 7.26
N ALA A 663 -17.68 -10.00 7.60
CA ALA A 663 -17.88 -10.80 8.81
C ALA A 663 -19.07 -11.76 8.58
N ASP A 664 -19.18 -12.80 9.40
CA ASP A 664 -20.32 -13.73 9.34
C ASP A 664 -21.66 -12.99 9.46
N GLY A 665 -22.65 -13.41 8.67
CA GLY A 665 -23.94 -12.74 8.60
C GLY A 665 -23.95 -11.47 7.73
N ASN A 666 -22.83 -11.15 7.07
CA ASN A 666 -22.69 -9.94 6.26
C ASN A 666 -22.00 -10.25 4.91
N GLY A 667 -22.57 -9.77 3.81
CA GLY A 667 -22.04 -9.98 2.47
C GLY A 667 -20.75 -9.22 2.14
N GLY A 668 -20.36 -8.25 2.97
CA GLY A 668 -19.09 -7.54 2.89
C GLY A 668 -18.91 -6.62 1.68
N PHE A 669 -17.69 -6.08 1.56
CA PHE A 669 -17.26 -5.22 0.45
C PHE A 669 -15.99 -5.75 -0.21
N ILE A 670 -15.95 -5.74 -1.54
CA ILE A 670 -14.70 -5.76 -2.32
C ILE A 670 -14.10 -4.36 -2.26
N ALA A 671 -12.89 -4.25 -1.73
CA ALA A 671 -12.18 -2.99 -1.60
C ALA A 671 -10.78 -3.05 -2.21
N LEU A 672 -10.28 -1.91 -2.66
CA LEU A 672 -8.89 -1.77 -3.05
C LEU A 672 -8.00 -1.48 -1.84
N LYS A 673 -6.74 -1.86 -1.98
CA LYS A 673 -5.68 -1.67 -1.00
C LYS A 673 -4.41 -1.23 -1.72
N VAL A 674 -3.59 -0.40 -1.10
CA VAL A 674 -2.28 0.01 -1.64
C VAL A 674 -1.17 -0.26 -0.65
N PHE A 675 0.05 -0.46 -1.16
CA PHE A 675 1.26 -0.62 -0.37
C PHE A 675 2.17 0.57 -0.57
N THR A 676 2.55 1.24 0.52
CA THR A 676 3.58 2.26 0.49
C THR A 676 4.94 1.63 0.21
N TYR A 677 5.83 2.40 -0.43
CA TYR A 677 7.19 1.98 -0.71
C TYR A 677 7.97 1.69 0.58
N ASP A 678 8.82 0.66 0.54
CA ASP A 678 9.68 0.28 1.66
C ASP A 678 10.92 1.17 1.73
N PHE A 679 10.91 2.13 2.65
CA PHE A 679 12.02 3.05 2.86
C PHE A 679 13.12 2.51 3.80
N SER A 680 12.91 1.33 4.42
CA SER A 680 13.86 0.79 5.41
C SER A 680 15.28 0.59 4.86
N ARG A 681 15.38 0.29 3.57
CA ARG A 681 16.64 0.08 2.84
C ARG A 681 17.42 1.39 2.63
N HIS A 682 16.71 2.51 2.66
CA HIS A 682 17.29 3.85 2.49
C HIS A 682 17.82 4.46 3.79
N ILE A 683 17.59 3.79 4.92
CA ILE A 683 18.13 4.16 6.24
C ILE A 683 19.44 3.40 6.49
N GLN A 684 20.54 4.15 6.53
CA GLN A 684 21.84 3.62 6.96
C GLN A 684 22.03 3.89 8.45
N ALA A 685 22.30 2.82 9.20
CA ALA A 685 22.88 2.89 10.53
C ALA A 685 24.24 2.18 10.43
N GLU A 686 25.32 2.85 10.81
CA GLU A 686 26.59 2.12 10.97
C GLU A 686 26.38 1.06 12.04
N THR A 687 26.76 -0.17 11.75
CA THR A 687 26.81 -1.22 12.77
C THR A 687 27.80 -0.78 13.84
N PRO A 688 27.47 -0.86 15.15
CA PRO A 688 28.43 -0.58 16.19
C PRO A 688 29.65 -1.46 15.93
N VAL A 689 30.82 -0.84 15.82
CA VAL A 689 32.08 -1.59 15.81
C VAL A 689 32.12 -2.29 17.16
N ASN A 690 31.99 -3.63 17.18
CA ASN A 690 32.28 -4.41 18.37
C ASN A 690 33.79 -4.24 18.64
N GLU A 691 34.16 -3.26 19.45
CA GLU A 691 35.45 -3.22 20.12
C GLU A 691 35.47 -4.36 21.15
N TYR A 692 35.71 -5.59 20.69
CA TYR A 692 36.08 -6.69 21.57
C TYR A 692 37.19 -7.50 20.86
N TYR A 693 38.43 -7.15 21.23
CA TYR A 693 39.71 -7.86 21.11
C TYR A 693 40.15 -8.35 19.72
N ASP A 694 41.10 -7.63 19.13
CA ASP A 694 42.32 -8.26 18.60
C ASP A 694 43.48 -7.69 19.41
N VAL A 695 43.84 -8.38 20.49
CA VAL A 695 45.11 -8.19 21.16
C VAL A 695 46.13 -9.03 20.38
N ASP A 696 47.18 -8.36 19.96
CA ASP A 696 48.39 -8.89 19.35
C ASP A 696 48.69 -10.34 19.75
N THR A 697 48.76 -11.22 18.76
CA THR A 697 49.48 -12.50 18.89
C THR A 697 50.57 -12.56 17.83
N ASP A 698 51.64 -11.83 18.12
CA ASP A 698 52.96 -12.18 17.61
C ASP A 698 53.88 -12.40 18.82
N THR A 699 54.02 -13.66 19.23
CA THR A 699 55.19 -14.24 19.90
C THR A 699 54.96 -15.74 20.15
N THR A 700 55.57 -16.54 19.28
CA THR A 700 56.27 -17.81 19.56
C THR A 700 56.07 -18.47 20.93
N GLU A 701 55.58 -19.71 20.95
CA GLU A 701 56.34 -20.85 21.52
C GLU A 701 55.76 -22.22 21.11
N LEU A 702 56.67 -23.12 20.76
CA LEU A 702 56.49 -24.56 20.56
C LEU A 702 55.81 -25.21 21.78
N MET A 703 54.93 -26.21 21.56
CA MET A 703 55.08 -27.58 22.09
C MET A 703 54.00 -28.54 21.54
N PRO A 704 54.25 -29.87 21.53
CA PRO A 704 53.81 -30.83 20.51
C PRO A 704 52.54 -31.64 20.90
N PRO A 705 51.98 -32.49 20.01
CA PRO A 705 50.66 -33.06 20.18
C PRO A 705 50.68 -34.28 21.11
N LEU A 706 49.61 -34.45 21.89
CA LEU A 706 49.35 -35.67 22.64
C LEU A 706 47.86 -36.04 22.58
N ASN A 707 47.65 -37.15 21.85
CA ASN A 707 46.54 -38.10 21.79
C ASN A 707 45.17 -37.65 21.28
#